data_AF-A0A1I7RZD8-F1
#
_entry.id   AF-A0A1I7RZD8-F1
#
_cell.length_a   1.000
_cell.length_b   1.000
_cell.length_c   1.000
_cell.angle_alpha   90.00
_cell.angle_beta   90.00
_cell.angle_gamma   90.00
#
_symmetry.space_group_name_H-M   'P 1'
#
loop_
_entity.id
_entity.type
_entity.pdbx_description
1 polymer ?
#
loop_
_entity_poly.entity_id
_entity_poly.type
_entity_poly.pdbx_seq_one_letter_code
_entity_poly.pdbx_strand_id
1 'polypeptide(L)'
;MVNARFFYWLSDTMGCVCGVIASSLLLAIIFTHTSKATIAYSRMLAATAVYDIFFCTIEFLTQHQLLIKNGAMIMVPKGVEKDFPSSWYPIFFIPHNFSSLLALLILPSQYQYRYALLTNPSKVTGYTLLRNLFFTLGMAVFCAFIGLAGLTYSVPRGQEYYINQLDPYWATEGMDTYMYALDTQDFFSMLYFICIGVTNVVYFLGAMYYVYKILKFMGGGNKEASGKTKKLQSQFTRVIIIQGVSSFFFAFLPICVMSLATVTRVGVESVGGIVLIPLSWLSFVNSMFSLFVVRSYRRTLGNWLTCGACIWGKMAFDGDVIVVGGGVIGLSTAYQLCKRGYKVVLLEQAPSPNNLHGGSHGDSRIIRLIHSDPVYLPMAIESYKYWRQLEHEVGSKLFENHGVLWLGDKESSVQRANVLRQFNAPHELLDPVSLKSRYPHINYNMDWWSVLDHMAGTIHARKSNEALTKYLTSHGVIIKYGHKVINWSSTINSVTVTTTSGRFSAKNIVFAAGAWLDALVPGLSVKVTPGAVGVFFWDVEKEGEGFYNPENKAPNIIISNFETKQELFMIPNADYKNKVKFGLHLAEPFDITKEKPTALINKCREVAATHIKKHYKYLKTEPTIETTCLYANTDDHSFIIDRHPKHSNVILAGGFSGTGFKFGPVVGEIVCDLIEKKKTKHDISAFHADRFIDISKAKL
;
A
#
# COMPACT_ATOMS: atom_id res chain seq x y z
N MET A 1 -44.44 -13.01 28.87
CA MET A 1 -43.60 -11.80 29.00
C MET A 1 -42.17 -12.05 29.48
N VAL A 2 -41.82 -13.20 30.08
CA VAL A 2 -40.41 -13.62 30.35
C VAL A 2 -39.50 -13.50 29.12
N ASN A 3 -40.08 -13.68 27.92
CA ASN A 3 -39.38 -13.59 26.63
C ASN A 3 -38.89 -12.17 26.26
N ALA A 4 -39.59 -11.10 26.70
CA ALA A 4 -39.24 -9.72 26.29
C ALA A 4 -38.05 -9.13 27.06
N ARG A 5 -37.91 -9.46 28.35
CA ARG A 5 -36.80 -8.98 29.19
C ARG A 5 -35.49 -9.68 28.87
N PHE A 6 -35.55 -11.00 28.71
CA PHE A 6 -34.41 -11.77 28.23
C PHE A 6 -33.96 -11.27 26.85
N PHE A 7 -34.92 -10.98 25.95
CA PHE A 7 -34.61 -10.42 24.64
C PHE A 7 -33.96 -9.03 24.73
N TYR A 8 -34.45 -8.14 25.59
CA TYR A 8 -33.83 -6.84 25.82
C TYR A 8 -32.38 -7.00 26.30
N TRP A 9 -32.18 -7.75 27.37
CA TRP A 9 -30.85 -7.99 27.94
C TRP A 9 -29.88 -8.63 26.93
N LEU A 10 -30.35 -9.65 26.20
CA LEU A 10 -29.56 -10.32 25.18
C LEU A 10 -29.19 -9.35 24.04
N SER A 11 -30.16 -8.58 23.54
CA SER A 11 -29.94 -7.59 22.48
C SER A 11 -28.96 -6.51 22.90
N ASP A 12 -29.09 -6.03 24.14
CA ASP A 12 -28.24 -4.98 24.68
C ASP A 12 -26.80 -5.44 24.86
N THR A 13 -26.64 -6.63 25.43
CA THR A 13 -25.34 -7.32 25.55
C THR A 13 -24.71 -7.55 24.19
N MET A 14 -25.49 -8.05 23.21
CA MET A 14 -25.00 -8.29 21.85
C MET A 14 -24.60 -6.99 21.16
N GLY A 15 -25.40 -5.93 21.30
CA GLY A 15 -25.11 -4.61 20.75
C GLY A 15 -23.77 -4.07 21.24
N CYS A 16 -23.54 -4.11 22.56
CA CYS A 16 -22.29 -3.67 23.18
C CYS A 16 -21.08 -4.50 22.73
N VAL A 17 -21.17 -5.83 22.78
CA VAL A 17 -20.08 -6.73 22.36
C VAL A 17 -19.74 -6.53 20.89
N CYS A 18 -20.76 -6.47 20.02
CA CYS A 18 -20.55 -6.21 18.60
C CYS A 18 -19.97 -4.81 18.36
N GLY A 19 -20.39 -3.82 19.15
CA GLY A 19 -19.89 -2.45 19.12
C GLY A 19 -18.39 -2.37 19.44
N VAL A 20 -17.94 -3.02 20.52
CA VAL A 20 -16.51 -3.10 20.88
C VAL A 20 -15.72 -3.75 19.75
N ILE A 21 -16.15 -4.94 19.29
CA ILE A 21 -15.43 -5.69 18.23
C ILE A 21 -15.31 -4.86 16.95
N ALA A 22 -16.42 -4.29 16.46
CA ALA A 22 -16.42 -3.52 15.22
C ALA A 22 -15.58 -2.23 15.34
N SER A 23 -15.61 -1.57 16.49
CA SER A 23 -14.87 -0.33 16.74
C SER A 23 -13.37 -0.57 16.93
N SER A 24 -12.98 -1.65 17.62
CA SER A 24 -11.59 -2.08 17.70
C SER A 24 -11.03 -2.46 16.33
N LEU A 25 -11.82 -3.15 15.51
CA LEU A 25 -11.45 -3.52 14.15
C LEU A 25 -11.27 -2.29 13.26
N LEU A 26 -12.17 -1.31 13.35
CA LEU A 26 -12.04 -0.02 12.66
C LEU A 26 -10.76 0.72 13.09
N LEU A 27 -10.48 0.76 14.39
CA LEU A 27 -9.30 1.42 14.94
C LEU A 27 -7.99 0.77 14.44
N ALA A 28 -7.94 -0.56 14.42
CA ALA A 28 -6.79 -1.31 13.91
C ALA A 28 -6.54 -1.05 12.40
N ILE A 29 -7.60 -0.97 11.60
CA ILE A 29 -7.49 -0.63 10.17
C ILE A 29 -7.02 0.82 9.97
N ILE A 30 -7.51 1.75 10.80
CA ILE A 30 -7.06 3.15 10.76
C ILE A 30 -5.54 3.22 11.03
N PHE A 31 -5.05 2.56 12.08
CA PHE A 31 -3.63 2.61 12.42
C PHE A 31 -2.71 1.98 11.37
N THR A 32 -3.18 0.96 10.65
CA THR A 32 -2.37 0.26 9.64
C THR A 32 -2.37 0.92 8.25
N HIS A 33 -3.38 1.74 7.91
CA HIS A 33 -3.55 2.28 6.56
C HIS A 33 -3.60 3.81 6.45
N THR A 34 -3.27 4.54 7.52
CA THR A 34 -3.29 6.01 7.47
C THR A 34 -2.16 6.55 6.59
N SER A 35 -2.52 7.29 5.54
CA SER A 35 -1.58 8.03 4.68
C SER A 35 -1.59 9.51 5.03
N LYS A 36 -0.55 10.27 4.61
CA LYS A 36 -0.53 11.75 4.77
C LYS A 36 -1.79 12.43 4.19
N ALA A 37 -2.39 11.86 3.13
CA ALA A 37 -3.59 12.40 2.50
C ALA A 37 -4.91 12.09 3.27
N THR A 38 -4.92 11.08 4.14
CA THR A 38 -6.11 10.62 4.87
C THR A 38 -6.06 10.89 6.37
N ILE A 39 -4.91 11.34 6.90
CA ILE A 39 -4.65 11.45 8.33
C ILE A 39 -5.67 12.31 9.07
N ALA A 40 -6.07 13.46 8.51
CA ALA A 40 -7.04 14.34 9.15
C ALA A 40 -8.44 13.69 9.26
N TYR A 41 -8.86 12.96 8.22
CA TYR A 41 -10.13 12.23 8.22
C TYR A 41 -10.11 11.01 9.15
N SER A 42 -8.96 10.34 9.21
CA SER A 42 -8.76 9.14 10.03
C SER A 42 -8.77 9.46 11.52
N ARG A 43 -8.26 10.65 11.92
CA ARG A 43 -8.30 11.14 13.32
C ARG A 43 -9.72 11.26 13.87
N MET A 44 -10.65 11.78 13.07
CA MET A 44 -12.05 11.94 13.47
C MET A 44 -12.74 10.59 13.67
N LEU A 45 -12.55 9.64 12.76
CA LEU A 45 -13.09 8.28 12.91
C LEU A 45 -12.44 7.53 14.07
N ALA A 46 -11.14 7.72 14.31
CA ALA A 46 -10.45 7.13 15.45
C ALA A 46 -11.00 7.66 16.79
N ALA A 47 -11.24 8.97 16.90
CA ALA A 47 -11.87 9.55 18.08
C ALA A 47 -13.27 8.97 18.34
N THR A 48 -14.04 8.73 17.27
CA THR A 48 -15.36 8.08 17.35
C THR A 48 -15.24 6.64 17.82
N ALA A 49 -14.35 5.85 17.21
CA ALA A 49 -14.14 4.44 17.57
C ALA A 49 -13.66 4.27 19.03
N VAL A 50 -12.78 5.16 19.52
CA VAL A 50 -12.33 5.15 20.92
C VAL A 50 -13.49 5.43 21.86
N TYR A 51 -14.31 6.42 21.53
CA TYR A 51 -15.51 6.72 22.30
C TYR A 51 -16.51 5.55 22.27
N ASP A 52 -16.75 4.95 21.10
CA ASP A 52 -17.65 3.81 20.93
C ASP A 52 -17.22 2.61 21.79
N ILE A 53 -15.90 2.33 21.84
CA ILE A 53 -15.36 1.29 22.73
C ILE A 53 -15.62 1.64 24.20
N PHE A 54 -15.37 2.89 24.60
CA PHE A 54 -15.62 3.34 25.97
C PHE A 54 -17.11 3.22 26.33
N PHE A 55 -18.00 3.72 25.49
CA PHE A 55 -19.45 3.66 25.68
C PHE A 55 -19.93 2.21 25.82
N CYS A 56 -19.62 1.34 24.85
CA CYS A 56 -20.04 -0.06 24.91
C CYS A 56 -19.45 -0.81 26.11
N THR A 57 -18.25 -0.44 26.57
CA THR A 57 -17.64 -1.05 27.76
C THR A 57 -18.41 -0.64 29.02
N ILE A 58 -18.72 0.65 29.16
CA ILE A 58 -19.50 1.13 30.29
C ILE A 58 -20.91 0.54 30.25
N GLU A 59 -21.62 0.60 29.12
CA GLU A 59 -22.97 0.03 28.95
C GLU A 59 -23.00 -1.48 29.25
N PHE A 60 -22.00 -2.23 28.80
CA PHE A 60 -21.88 -3.66 29.10
C PHE A 60 -21.65 -3.93 30.59
N LEU A 61 -20.83 -3.11 31.26
CA LEU A 61 -20.60 -3.23 32.69
C LEU A 61 -21.84 -2.81 33.49
N THR A 62 -22.54 -1.77 33.04
CA THR A 62 -23.65 -1.13 33.75
C THR A 62 -24.94 -1.28 32.96
N GLN A 63 -25.62 -2.42 33.13
CA GLN A 63 -26.83 -2.73 32.39
C GLN A 63 -28.05 -2.26 33.19
N HIS A 64 -28.84 -1.35 32.61
CA HIS A 64 -30.01 -0.81 33.30
C HIS A 64 -31.32 -1.23 32.61
N GLN A 65 -32.29 -1.63 33.43
CA GLN A 65 -33.68 -1.75 33.00
C GLN A 65 -34.46 -0.54 33.49
N LEU A 66 -35.06 0.20 32.56
CA LEU A 66 -35.80 1.40 32.86
C LEU A 66 -37.30 1.15 32.90
N LEU A 67 -37.95 1.69 33.93
CA LEU A 67 -39.39 1.80 34.05
C LEU A 67 -39.77 3.27 34.20
N ILE A 68 -40.76 3.73 33.44
CA ILE A 68 -41.31 5.09 33.58
C ILE A 68 -42.75 4.97 34.05
N LYS A 69 -43.06 5.53 35.21
CA LYS A 69 -44.42 5.51 35.78
C LYS A 69 -44.67 6.77 36.61
N ASN A 70 -45.83 7.40 36.41
CA ASN A 70 -46.27 8.59 37.16
C ASN A 70 -45.26 9.74 37.23
N GLY A 71 -44.39 9.87 36.23
CA GLY A 71 -43.34 10.89 36.21
C GLY A 71 -42.03 10.53 36.92
N ALA A 72 -41.91 9.29 37.41
CA ALA A 72 -40.68 8.71 37.92
C ALA A 72 -40.05 7.78 36.87
N MET A 73 -38.75 7.99 36.60
CA MET A 73 -37.91 7.05 35.86
C MET A 73 -37.13 6.20 36.87
N ILE A 74 -37.55 4.96 37.04
CA ILE A 74 -36.97 3.99 37.96
C ILE A 74 -35.98 3.12 37.19
N MET A 75 -34.76 2.98 37.71
CA MET A 75 -33.68 2.22 37.06
C MET A 75 -33.33 1.02 37.93
N VAL A 76 -33.40 -0.16 37.33
CA VAL A 76 -33.05 -1.41 37.98
C VAL A 76 -31.71 -1.88 37.43
N PRO A 77 -30.66 -2.00 38.28
CA PRO A 77 -29.36 -2.48 37.86
C PRO A 77 -29.39 -3.97 37.53
N LYS A 78 -28.69 -4.36 36.47
CA LYS A 78 -28.55 -5.74 35.98
C LYS A 78 -27.13 -6.10 35.57
N GLY A 79 -26.22 -5.13 35.52
CA GLY A 79 -24.80 -5.34 35.21
C GLY A 79 -24.01 -5.80 36.44
N VAL A 80 -22.70 -5.53 36.44
CA VAL A 80 -21.81 -5.91 37.55
C VAL A 80 -22.11 -5.13 38.83
N GLU A 81 -22.69 -3.93 38.69
CA GLU A 81 -23.06 -3.04 39.79
C GLU A 81 -24.06 -3.68 40.76
N LYS A 82 -24.84 -4.67 40.30
CA LYS A 82 -25.80 -5.40 41.15
C LYS A 82 -25.14 -6.14 42.32
N ASP A 83 -23.87 -6.52 42.15
CA ASP A 83 -23.10 -7.30 43.12
C ASP A 83 -22.36 -6.40 44.14
N PHE A 84 -22.50 -5.07 44.04
CA PHE A 84 -21.88 -4.09 44.92
C PHE A 84 -22.87 -3.43 45.90
N PRO A 85 -22.39 -2.89 47.04
CA PRO A 85 -23.23 -2.16 47.98
C PRO A 85 -23.92 -0.94 47.34
N SER A 86 -25.13 -0.61 47.83
CA SER A 86 -25.95 0.53 47.37
C SER A 86 -25.20 1.87 47.35
N SER A 87 -24.24 2.07 48.27
CA SER A 87 -23.41 3.28 48.35
C SER A 87 -22.46 3.45 47.17
N TRP A 88 -22.20 2.41 46.37
CA TRP A 88 -21.29 2.44 45.23
C TRP A 88 -22.00 2.73 43.90
N TYR A 89 -23.33 2.67 43.84
CA TYR A 89 -24.08 2.88 42.60
C TYR A 89 -23.84 4.22 41.91
N PRO A 90 -23.63 5.36 42.62
CA PRO A 90 -23.20 6.61 41.98
C PRO A 90 -21.91 6.48 41.16
N ILE A 91 -20.98 5.60 41.57
CA ILE A 91 -19.72 5.35 40.88
C ILE A 91 -19.96 4.68 39.53
N PHE A 92 -21.03 3.91 39.39
CA PHE A 92 -21.44 3.26 38.12
C PHE A 92 -22.38 4.15 37.30
N PHE A 93 -23.29 4.87 37.94
CA PHE A 93 -24.24 5.75 37.27
C PHE A 93 -23.57 6.96 36.60
N ILE A 94 -22.59 7.60 37.24
CA ILE A 94 -21.94 8.81 36.69
C ILE A 94 -21.23 8.49 35.35
N PRO A 95 -20.36 7.45 35.25
CA PRO A 95 -19.76 7.07 33.98
C PRO A 95 -20.78 6.64 32.92
N HIS A 96 -21.81 5.89 33.31
CA HIS A 96 -22.87 5.46 32.39
C HIS A 96 -23.58 6.67 31.81
N ASN A 97 -24.14 7.53 32.66
CA ASN A 97 -24.86 8.73 32.26
C ASN A 97 -23.98 9.67 31.41
N PHE A 98 -22.74 9.92 31.86
CA PHE A 98 -21.76 10.68 31.09
C PHE A 98 -21.54 10.08 29.68
N SER A 99 -21.36 8.75 29.60
CA SER A 99 -21.09 8.07 28.33
C SER A 99 -22.30 8.12 27.40
N SER A 100 -23.52 7.90 27.89
CA SER A 100 -24.76 7.95 27.08
C SER A 100 -25.02 9.37 26.56
N LEU A 101 -24.76 10.39 27.39
CA LEU A 101 -24.90 11.80 26.97
C LEU A 101 -23.84 12.19 25.95
N LEU A 102 -22.60 11.75 26.13
CA LEU A 102 -21.52 12.03 25.18
C LEU A 102 -21.83 11.50 23.76
N ALA A 103 -22.61 10.41 23.65
CA ALA A 103 -23.05 9.83 22.36
C ALA A 103 -23.81 10.83 21.50
N LEU A 104 -24.61 11.68 22.15
CA LEU A 104 -25.46 12.68 21.52
C LEU A 104 -24.67 13.94 21.19
N LEU A 105 -23.79 14.34 22.11
CA LEU A 105 -23.13 15.63 22.06
C LEU A 105 -21.92 15.64 21.10
N ILE A 106 -21.36 14.47 20.75
CA ILE A 106 -20.15 14.39 19.92
C ILE A 106 -20.37 14.78 18.45
N LEU A 107 -21.60 14.63 17.92
CA LEU A 107 -21.88 14.81 16.50
C LEU A 107 -21.58 16.23 15.99
N PRO A 108 -22.07 17.32 16.61
CA PRO A 108 -21.82 18.66 16.08
C PRO A 108 -20.34 19.01 16.05
N SER A 109 -19.58 18.52 17.02
CA SER A 109 -18.12 18.66 17.08
C SER A 109 -17.43 18.00 15.88
N GLN A 110 -17.90 16.82 15.47
CA GLN A 110 -17.41 16.10 14.29
C GLN A 110 -17.82 16.80 12.98
N TYR A 111 -19.09 17.20 12.87
CA TYR A 111 -19.61 17.91 11.70
C TYR A 111 -18.92 19.27 11.49
N GLN A 112 -18.66 20.01 12.56
CA GLN A 112 -17.91 21.26 12.52
C GLN A 112 -16.47 21.01 12.05
N TYR A 113 -15.79 20.02 12.64
CA TYR A 113 -14.41 19.67 12.27
C TYR A 113 -14.33 19.29 10.79
N ARG A 114 -15.32 18.54 10.31
CA ARG A 114 -15.45 18.16 8.90
C ARG A 114 -15.65 19.35 7.99
N TYR A 115 -16.56 20.24 8.34
CA TYR A 115 -16.81 21.44 7.55
C TYR A 115 -15.54 22.31 7.46
N ALA A 116 -14.81 22.44 8.56
CA ALA A 116 -13.53 23.15 8.58
C ALA A 116 -12.48 22.48 7.66
N LEU A 117 -12.38 21.14 7.67
CA LEU A 117 -11.46 20.41 6.78
C LEU A 117 -11.77 20.63 5.30
N LEU A 118 -13.05 20.74 4.93
CA LEU A 118 -13.47 20.94 3.54
C LEU A 118 -13.24 22.37 3.06
N THR A 119 -13.43 23.35 3.95
CA THR A 119 -13.37 24.77 3.59
C THR A 119 -12.00 25.39 3.76
N ASN A 120 -11.20 24.93 4.74
CA ASN A 120 -9.87 25.49 5.00
C ASN A 120 -8.89 24.43 5.56
N PRO A 121 -8.48 23.43 4.75
CA PRO A 121 -7.68 22.31 5.22
C PRO A 121 -6.33 22.70 5.81
N SER A 122 -5.72 23.81 5.37
CA SER A 122 -4.41 24.27 5.86
C SER A 122 -4.43 24.78 7.30
N LYS A 123 -5.60 25.19 7.81
CA LYS A 123 -5.77 25.71 9.18
C LYS A 123 -6.28 24.66 10.17
N VAL A 124 -6.63 23.46 9.72
CA VAL A 124 -7.24 22.43 10.58
C VAL A 124 -6.20 21.41 11.04
N THR A 125 -5.95 21.39 12.33
CA THR A 125 -4.99 20.46 12.96
C THR A 125 -5.72 19.47 13.87
N GLY A 126 -4.97 18.53 14.49
CA GLY A 126 -5.54 17.66 15.52
C GLY A 126 -6.06 18.43 16.74
N TYR A 127 -5.47 19.60 17.02
CA TYR A 127 -5.90 20.48 18.12
C TYR A 127 -7.33 21.00 17.92
N THR A 128 -7.73 21.31 16.68
CA THR A 128 -9.10 21.76 16.39
C THR A 128 -10.14 20.71 16.79
N LEU A 129 -9.85 19.42 16.53
CA LEU A 129 -10.72 18.32 16.94
C LEU A 129 -10.74 18.17 18.46
N LEU A 130 -9.56 18.15 19.10
CA LEU A 130 -9.43 18.02 20.55
C LEU A 130 -10.16 19.12 21.31
N ARG A 131 -10.03 20.37 20.86
CA ARG A 131 -10.74 21.52 21.45
C ARG A 131 -12.26 21.34 21.40
N ASN A 132 -12.80 20.91 20.25
CA ASN A 132 -14.25 20.69 20.13
C ASN A 132 -14.72 19.53 21.03
N LEU A 133 -13.95 18.45 21.08
CA LEU A 133 -14.22 17.33 21.98
C LEU A 133 -14.16 17.76 23.45
N PHE A 134 -13.23 18.63 23.85
CA PHE A 134 -13.14 19.16 25.21
C PHE A 134 -14.43 19.87 25.65
N PHE A 135 -14.99 20.76 24.82
CA PHE A 135 -16.27 21.41 25.13
C PHE A 135 -17.42 20.41 25.22
N THR A 136 -17.42 19.41 24.35
CA THR A 136 -18.42 18.33 24.36
C THR A 136 -18.36 17.54 25.66
N LEU A 137 -17.14 17.16 26.08
CA LEU A 137 -16.88 16.44 27.32
C LEU A 137 -17.34 17.26 28.53
N GLY A 138 -17.02 18.55 28.58
CA GLY A 138 -17.45 19.44 29.66
C GLY A 138 -18.98 19.51 29.81
N MET A 139 -19.72 19.57 28.69
CA MET A 139 -21.17 19.56 28.72
C MET A 139 -21.76 18.22 29.16
N ALA A 140 -21.19 17.10 28.70
CA ALA A 140 -21.61 15.77 29.14
C ALA A 140 -21.41 15.58 30.65
N VAL A 141 -20.26 16.05 31.17
CA VAL A 141 -19.97 16.06 32.62
C VAL A 141 -20.99 16.90 33.38
N PHE A 142 -21.25 18.13 32.94
CA PHE A 142 -22.21 19.02 33.58
C PHE A 142 -23.60 18.39 33.69
N CYS A 143 -24.12 17.81 32.60
CA CYS A 143 -25.41 17.12 32.60
C CYS A 143 -25.42 15.87 33.50
N ALA A 144 -24.32 15.10 33.53
CA ALA A 144 -24.21 13.93 34.40
C ALA A 144 -24.25 14.32 35.90
N PHE A 145 -23.63 15.44 36.29
CA PHE A 145 -23.69 15.96 37.65
C PHE A 145 -25.08 16.46 38.06
N ILE A 146 -25.85 17.06 37.15
CA ILE A 146 -27.25 17.41 37.42
C ILE A 146 -28.08 16.13 37.63
N GLY A 147 -27.84 15.10 36.83
CA GLY A 147 -28.48 13.79 37.02
C GLY A 147 -28.16 13.18 38.39
N LEU A 148 -26.90 13.26 38.82
CA LEU A 148 -26.49 12.81 40.16
C LEU A 148 -27.18 13.59 41.28
N ALA A 149 -27.32 14.91 41.13
CA ALA A 149 -28.08 15.72 42.07
C ALA A 149 -29.55 15.26 42.11
N GLY A 150 -30.17 15.04 40.95
CA GLY A 150 -31.51 14.45 40.83
C GLY A 150 -31.64 13.15 41.62
N LEU A 151 -30.73 12.20 41.41
CA LEU A 151 -30.73 10.94 42.15
C LEU A 151 -30.63 11.14 43.65
N THR A 152 -29.67 11.95 44.11
CA THR A 152 -29.40 12.18 45.53
C THR A 152 -30.61 12.82 46.24
N TYR A 153 -31.29 13.74 45.56
CA TYR A 153 -32.46 14.44 46.08
C TYR A 153 -33.80 13.71 45.88
N SER A 154 -33.85 12.67 45.05
CA SER A 154 -35.03 11.79 44.88
C SER A 154 -35.04 10.60 45.87
N VAL A 155 -33.93 10.31 46.57
CA VAL A 155 -33.82 9.36 47.69
C VAL A 155 -34.76 9.61 48.90
N PRO A 156 -35.16 10.85 49.28
CA PRO A 156 -35.91 11.11 50.51
C PRO A 156 -37.27 10.40 50.65
N ARG A 157 -37.92 10.01 49.54
CA ARG A 157 -39.19 9.25 49.57
C ARG A 157 -39.01 7.78 50.01
N GLY A 158 -37.77 7.29 50.07
CA GLY A 158 -37.43 5.92 50.46
C GLY A 158 -37.64 4.89 49.34
N GLN A 159 -36.94 3.76 49.41
CA GLN A 159 -37.00 2.69 48.40
C GLN A 159 -38.40 2.06 48.33
N GLU A 160 -39.10 1.94 49.46
CA GLU A 160 -40.46 1.41 49.56
C GLU A 160 -41.47 2.20 48.70
N TYR A 161 -41.32 3.53 48.62
CA TYR A 161 -42.20 4.38 47.80
C TYR A 161 -42.14 4.01 46.32
N TYR A 162 -40.95 3.70 45.80
CA TYR A 162 -40.77 3.33 44.40
C TYR A 162 -41.07 1.86 44.15
N ILE A 163 -40.75 0.95 45.11
CA ILE A 163 -41.14 -0.48 45.06
C ILE A 163 -42.65 -0.62 44.91
N ASN A 164 -43.44 0.13 45.67
CA ASN A 164 -44.91 0.07 45.64
C ASN A 164 -45.51 0.53 44.30
N GLN A 165 -44.73 1.20 43.45
CA GLN A 165 -45.15 1.59 42.10
C GLN A 165 -44.81 0.54 41.05
N LEU A 166 -43.93 -0.41 41.37
CA LEU A 166 -43.57 -1.50 40.47
C LEU A 166 -44.68 -2.54 40.39
N ASP A 167 -44.89 -3.07 39.20
CA ASP A 167 -45.72 -4.25 39.01
C ASP A 167 -45.02 -5.46 39.70
N PRO A 168 -45.74 -6.33 40.45
CA PRO A 168 -45.19 -7.54 41.10
C PRO A 168 -44.29 -8.40 40.21
N TYR A 169 -44.52 -8.39 38.89
CA TYR A 169 -43.70 -9.14 37.95
C TYR A 169 -42.33 -8.49 37.65
N TRP A 170 -42.03 -7.27 38.09
CA TRP A 170 -40.73 -6.59 37.89
C TRP A 170 -39.66 -6.95 38.94
N ALA A 171 -40.04 -7.45 40.11
CA ALA A 171 -39.15 -7.73 41.23
C ALA A 171 -38.70 -9.21 41.34
N THR A 172 -38.38 -9.87 40.22
CA THR A 172 -38.17 -11.34 40.19
C THR A 172 -36.84 -11.83 40.79
N GLU A 173 -35.93 -10.95 41.21
CA GLU A 173 -34.60 -11.33 41.74
C GLU A 173 -34.36 -10.87 43.20
N GLY A 174 -35.42 -10.61 43.97
CA GLY A 174 -35.36 -10.27 45.39
C GLY A 174 -35.48 -8.77 45.67
N MET A 175 -36.07 -8.44 46.82
CA MET A 175 -36.42 -7.07 47.25
C MET A 175 -35.22 -6.25 47.76
N ASP A 176 -34.02 -6.84 47.80
CA ASP A 176 -32.79 -6.23 48.34
C ASP A 176 -31.97 -5.45 47.31
N THR A 177 -32.41 -5.39 46.03
CA THR A 177 -31.70 -4.61 45.01
C THR A 177 -32.03 -3.12 45.16
N TYR A 178 -31.03 -2.32 45.48
CA TYR A 178 -31.16 -0.86 45.56
C TYR A 178 -31.57 -0.28 44.19
N MET A 179 -32.74 0.37 44.15
CA MET A 179 -33.27 1.04 42.97
C MET A 179 -33.16 2.55 43.15
N TYR A 180 -32.74 3.23 42.10
CA TYR A 180 -32.70 4.68 42.09
C TYR A 180 -33.70 5.22 41.05
N ALA A 181 -34.33 6.33 41.40
CA ALA A 181 -35.39 6.92 40.62
C ALA A 181 -35.13 8.40 40.41
N LEU A 182 -35.42 8.88 39.20
CA LEU A 182 -35.52 10.31 38.90
C LEU A 182 -37.00 10.66 38.83
N ASP A 183 -37.50 11.32 39.87
CA ASP A 183 -38.90 11.73 39.95
C ASP A 183 -39.06 13.20 39.55
N THR A 184 -39.84 13.47 38.50
CA THR A 184 -40.11 14.83 38.02
C THR A 184 -40.88 15.71 39.01
N GLN A 185 -41.37 15.16 40.12
CA GLN A 185 -41.84 15.95 41.26
C GLN A 185 -40.69 16.70 41.96
N ASP A 186 -39.46 16.22 41.83
CA ASP A 186 -38.28 16.85 42.42
C ASP A 186 -37.65 17.83 41.45
N PHE A 187 -37.28 19.00 41.97
CA PHE A 187 -36.72 20.09 41.16
C PHE A 187 -35.49 19.67 40.34
N PHE A 188 -34.53 18.96 40.96
CA PHE A 188 -33.30 18.55 40.27
C PHE A 188 -33.54 17.49 39.19
N SER A 189 -34.46 16.56 39.42
CA SER A 189 -34.85 15.53 38.45
C SER A 189 -35.62 16.15 37.27
N MET A 190 -36.53 17.10 37.52
CA MET A 190 -37.16 17.89 36.46
C MET A 190 -36.14 18.70 35.67
N LEU A 191 -35.21 19.39 36.37
CA LEU A 191 -34.14 20.17 35.76
C LEU A 191 -33.24 19.29 34.88
N TYR A 192 -32.91 18.07 35.32
CA TYR A 192 -32.13 17.11 34.54
C TYR A 192 -32.79 16.80 33.19
N PHE A 193 -34.07 16.44 33.17
CA PHE A 193 -34.78 16.12 31.92
C PHE A 193 -34.93 17.33 30.99
N ILE A 194 -35.15 18.53 31.56
CA ILE A 194 -35.17 19.78 30.77
C ILE A 194 -33.78 20.04 30.17
N CYS A 195 -32.71 19.93 30.96
CA CYS A 195 -31.34 20.11 30.49
C CYS A 195 -31.01 19.13 29.35
N ILE A 196 -31.36 17.86 29.47
CA ILE A 196 -31.18 16.86 28.39
C ILE A 196 -31.98 17.25 27.16
N GLY A 197 -33.26 17.58 27.31
CA GLY A 197 -34.12 17.96 26.19
C GLY A 197 -33.59 19.17 25.42
N VAL A 198 -33.27 20.25 26.12
CA VAL A 198 -32.72 21.48 25.52
C VAL A 198 -31.36 21.21 24.86
N THR A 199 -30.45 20.53 25.57
CA THR A 199 -29.12 20.26 25.05
C THR A 199 -29.19 19.38 23.80
N ASN A 200 -30.04 18.35 23.79
CA ASN A 200 -30.24 17.48 22.64
C ASN A 200 -30.75 18.25 21.41
N VAL A 201 -31.77 19.10 21.59
CA VAL A 201 -32.33 19.89 20.47
C VAL A 201 -31.27 20.86 19.92
N VAL A 202 -30.56 21.59 20.77
CA VAL A 202 -29.53 22.55 20.34
C VAL A 202 -28.41 21.85 19.58
N TYR A 203 -27.91 20.73 20.10
CA TYR A 203 -26.84 19.97 19.45
C TYR A 203 -27.31 19.35 18.13
N PHE A 204 -28.51 18.79 18.08
CA PHE A 204 -29.06 18.24 16.84
C PHE A 204 -29.22 19.32 15.76
N LEU A 205 -29.75 20.49 16.10
CA LEU A 205 -29.83 21.63 15.19
C LEU A 205 -28.45 22.10 14.73
N GLY A 206 -27.46 22.10 15.63
CA GLY A 206 -26.06 22.38 15.30
C GLY A 206 -25.48 21.38 14.28
N ALA A 207 -25.72 20.09 14.46
CA ALA A 207 -25.31 19.06 13.49
C ALA A 207 -25.98 19.28 12.13
N MET A 208 -27.31 19.49 12.09
CA MET A 208 -28.06 19.74 10.85
C MET A 208 -27.60 21.01 10.12
N TYR A 209 -27.26 22.06 10.85
CA TYR A 209 -26.69 23.27 10.30
C TYR A 209 -25.36 23.01 9.55
N TYR A 210 -24.47 22.20 10.13
CA TYR A 210 -23.21 21.85 9.48
C TYR A 210 -23.40 20.85 8.32
N VAL A 211 -24.36 19.92 8.42
CA VAL A 211 -24.76 19.06 7.28
C VAL A 211 -25.18 19.92 6.10
N TYR A 212 -26.09 20.88 6.32
CA TYR A 212 -26.53 21.83 5.30
C TYR A 212 -25.35 22.57 4.66
N LYS A 213 -24.43 23.10 5.48
CA LYS A 213 -23.23 23.79 5.01
C LYS A 213 -22.32 22.90 4.15
N ILE A 214 -22.11 21.64 4.54
CA ILE A 214 -21.29 20.68 3.79
C ILE A 214 -21.95 20.36 2.43
N LEU A 215 -23.25 20.10 2.41
CA LEU A 215 -23.99 19.81 1.17
C LEU A 215 -23.98 21.01 0.22
N LYS A 216 -24.20 22.22 0.73
CA LYS A 216 -24.11 23.47 -0.05
C LYS A 216 -22.72 23.67 -0.65
N PHE A 217 -21.66 23.45 0.13
CA PHE A 217 -20.29 23.54 -0.35
C PHE A 217 -19.98 22.51 -1.45
N MET A 218 -20.48 21.28 -1.32
CA MET A 218 -20.29 20.24 -2.33
C MET A 218 -21.06 20.49 -3.63
N GLY A 219 -22.25 21.10 -3.56
CA GLY A 219 -23.06 21.45 -4.73
C GLY A 219 -22.51 22.61 -5.56
N GLY A 220 -21.66 23.48 -4.95
CA GLY A 220 -21.13 24.69 -5.57
C GLY A 220 -19.99 24.49 -6.59
N GLY A 221 -19.62 23.26 -6.94
CA GLY A 221 -18.65 22.99 -8.02
C GLY A 221 -17.23 23.48 -7.72
N ASN A 222 -16.53 22.86 -6.77
CA ASN A 222 -15.16 23.23 -6.44
C ASN A 222 -14.17 22.85 -7.59
N LYS A 223 -13.61 23.83 -8.31
CA LYS A 223 -12.78 23.65 -9.52
C LYS A 223 -11.32 23.24 -9.23
N GLU A 224 -10.81 23.41 -8.02
CA GLU A 224 -9.37 23.30 -7.72
C GLU A 224 -8.90 21.93 -7.18
N ALA A 225 -9.81 21.01 -6.82
CA ALA A 225 -9.43 19.71 -6.26
C ALA A 225 -9.29 18.60 -7.33
N SER A 226 -8.19 17.83 -7.28
CA SER A 226 -7.98 16.67 -8.15
C SER A 226 -9.12 15.64 -8.07
N GLY A 227 -9.38 14.89 -9.16
CA GLY A 227 -10.45 13.89 -9.21
C GLY A 227 -10.34 12.78 -8.16
N LYS A 228 -9.11 12.44 -7.72
CA LYS A 228 -8.85 11.47 -6.65
C LYS A 228 -9.23 12.04 -5.28
N THR A 229 -8.89 13.31 -5.03
CA THR A 229 -9.24 14.02 -3.79
C THR A 229 -10.77 14.16 -3.63
N LYS A 230 -11.48 14.51 -4.71
CA LYS A 230 -12.95 14.60 -4.72
C LYS A 230 -13.64 13.28 -4.38
N LYS A 231 -13.16 12.15 -4.95
CA LYS A 231 -13.70 10.81 -4.66
C LYS A 231 -13.48 10.40 -3.20
N LEU A 232 -12.31 10.73 -2.63
CA LEU A 232 -12.01 10.46 -1.23
C LEU A 232 -12.90 11.31 -0.30
N GLN A 233 -13.01 12.61 -0.57
CA GLN A 233 -13.87 13.52 0.18
C GLN A 233 -15.32 13.05 0.18
N SER A 234 -15.85 12.62 -0.97
CA SER A 234 -17.22 12.11 -1.08
C SER A 234 -17.47 10.87 -0.20
N GLN A 235 -16.52 9.93 -0.11
CA GLN A 235 -16.66 8.73 0.72
C GLN A 235 -16.79 9.09 2.21
N PHE A 236 -15.89 9.91 2.73
CA PHE A 236 -15.95 10.31 4.14
C PHE A 236 -17.17 11.18 4.46
N THR A 237 -17.65 12.01 3.51
CA THR A 237 -18.90 12.76 3.73
C THR A 237 -20.10 11.82 3.86
N ARG A 238 -20.18 10.76 3.04
CA ARG A 238 -21.23 9.75 3.16
C ARG A 238 -21.22 9.06 4.53
N VAL A 239 -20.04 8.69 5.02
CA VAL A 239 -19.89 8.08 6.36
C VAL A 239 -20.48 8.98 7.45
N ILE A 240 -20.12 10.26 7.46
CA ILE A 240 -20.56 11.19 8.51
C ILE A 240 -22.08 11.41 8.44
N ILE A 241 -22.65 11.55 7.24
CA ILE A 241 -24.11 11.68 7.07
C ILE A 241 -24.81 10.43 7.61
N ILE A 242 -24.32 9.24 7.26
CA ILE A 242 -24.86 7.98 7.76
C ILE A 242 -24.76 7.92 9.29
N GLN A 243 -23.61 8.26 9.87
CA GLN A 243 -23.43 8.30 11.33
C GLN A 243 -24.41 9.27 12.01
N GLY A 244 -24.67 10.44 11.42
CA GLY A 244 -25.65 11.38 11.96
C GLY A 244 -27.08 10.85 11.91
N VAL A 245 -27.46 10.17 10.82
CA VAL A 245 -28.76 9.50 10.69
C VAL A 245 -28.86 8.35 11.70
N SER A 246 -27.81 7.53 11.84
CA SER A 246 -27.75 6.46 12.84
C SER A 246 -27.93 7.01 14.24
N SER A 247 -27.18 8.04 14.63
CA SER A 247 -27.33 8.66 15.95
C SER A 247 -28.70 9.29 16.19
N PHE A 248 -29.38 9.77 15.15
CA PHE A 248 -30.76 10.25 15.30
C PHE A 248 -31.70 9.11 15.72
N PHE A 249 -31.70 8.01 14.96
CA PHE A 249 -32.60 6.88 15.23
C PHE A 249 -32.21 6.05 16.44
N PHE A 250 -30.90 5.91 16.70
CA PHE A 250 -30.38 4.98 17.70
C PHE A 250 -30.17 5.66 19.06
N ALA A 251 -30.02 6.99 19.13
CA ALA A 251 -29.79 7.68 20.40
C ALA A 251 -30.74 8.86 20.64
N PHE A 252 -30.79 9.84 19.73
CA PHE A 252 -31.58 11.05 19.94
C PHE A 252 -33.07 10.75 20.12
N LEU A 253 -33.67 10.01 19.18
CA LEU A 253 -35.09 9.71 19.20
C LEU A 253 -35.50 8.91 20.45
N PRO A 254 -34.82 7.79 20.80
CA PRO A 254 -35.06 7.08 22.05
C PRO A 254 -35.04 7.96 23.31
N ILE A 255 -33.99 8.76 23.47
CA ILE A 255 -33.76 9.56 24.68
C ILE A 255 -34.77 10.70 24.78
N CYS A 256 -35.17 11.29 23.64
CA CYS A 256 -36.24 12.28 23.59
C CYS A 256 -37.60 11.67 23.95
N VAL A 257 -37.92 10.49 23.41
CA VAL A 257 -39.18 9.79 23.74
C VAL A 257 -39.25 9.48 25.23
N MET A 258 -38.17 8.96 25.82
CA MET A 258 -38.13 8.67 27.26
C MET A 258 -38.23 9.93 28.12
N SER A 259 -37.46 10.96 27.80
CA SER A 259 -37.49 12.23 28.54
C SER A 259 -38.90 12.86 28.48
N LEU A 260 -39.53 12.87 27.31
CA LEU A 260 -40.87 13.41 27.12
C LEU A 260 -41.91 12.59 27.88
N ALA A 261 -41.87 11.26 27.80
CA ALA A 261 -42.78 10.39 28.54
C ALA A 261 -42.67 10.61 30.05
N THR A 262 -41.43 10.78 30.56
CA THR A 262 -41.19 11.03 31.98
C THR A 262 -41.73 12.39 32.42
N VAL A 263 -41.44 13.47 31.68
CA VAL A 263 -41.91 14.83 32.01
C VAL A 263 -43.43 14.96 31.87
N THR A 264 -44.03 14.31 30.87
CA THR A 264 -45.50 14.32 30.67
C THR A 264 -46.24 13.31 31.54
N ARG A 265 -45.51 12.55 32.38
CA ARG A 265 -46.03 11.51 33.28
C ARG A 265 -46.82 10.41 32.58
N VAL A 266 -46.56 10.19 31.29
CA VAL A 266 -47.15 9.08 30.53
C VAL A 266 -46.43 7.79 30.96
N GLY A 267 -47.19 6.84 31.49
CA GLY A 267 -46.66 5.53 31.92
C GLY A 267 -46.21 4.69 30.73
N VAL A 268 -45.02 4.10 30.82
CA VAL A 268 -44.42 3.28 29.78
C VAL A 268 -43.97 1.94 30.40
N GLU A 269 -44.94 1.11 30.79
CA GLU A 269 -44.70 -0.08 31.62
C GLU A 269 -43.99 -1.24 30.88
N SER A 270 -43.92 -1.22 29.55
CA SER A 270 -43.28 -2.28 28.74
C SER A 270 -42.37 -1.78 27.61
N VAL A 271 -42.40 -0.48 27.32
CA VAL A 271 -41.81 0.11 26.10
C VAL A 271 -40.47 0.80 26.38
N GLY A 272 -40.15 1.14 27.65
CA GLY A 272 -38.87 1.76 28.02
C GLY A 272 -37.64 0.94 27.62
N GLY A 273 -37.68 -0.39 27.85
CA GLY A 273 -36.65 -1.30 27.36
C GLY A 273 -36.60 -1.37 25.83
N ILE A 274 -37.75 -1.50 25.15
CA ILE A 274 -37.78 -1.60 23.68
C ILE A 274 -37.23 -0.34 23.01
N VAL A 275 -37.54 0.84 23.56
CA VAL A 275 -37.10 2.13 23.03
C VAL A 275 -35.58 2.29 23.15
N LEU A 276 -34.94 1.67 24.13
CA LEU A 276 -33.49 1.76 24.34
C LEU A 276 -32.66 0.72 23.61
N ILE A 277 -33.27 -0.37 23.10
CA ILE A 277 -32.55 -1.38 22.30
C ILE A 277 -31.67 -0.75 21.19
N PRO A 278 -32.13 0.26 20.43
CA PRO A 278 -31.29 0.88 19.42
C PRO A 278 -30.00 1.51 19.99
N LEU A 279 -29.98 1.99 21.23
CA LEU A 279 -28.84 2.75 21.77
C LEU A 279 -27.56 1.91 21.81
N SER A 280 -27.62 0.68 22.29
CA SER A 280 -26.45 -0.22 22.35
C SER A 280 -25.96 -0.71 20.99
N TRP A 281 -26.78 -0.60 19.94
CA TRP A 281 -26.38 -0.94 18.57
C TRP A 281 -25.75 0.22 17.80
N LEU A 282 -25.79 1.45 18.33
CA LEU A 282 -25.27 2.65 17.65
C LEU A 282 -23.81 2.48 17.22
N SER A 283 -22.95 2.08 18.15
CA SER A 283 -21.50 1.95 17.94
C SER A 283 -21.17 0.87 16.91
N PHE A 284 -21.88 -0.26 16.93
CA PHE A 284 -21.73 -1.30 15.91
C PHE A 284 -22.08 -0.76 14.52
N VAL A 285 -23.24 -0.12 14.39
CA VAL A 285 -23.73 0.42 13.12
C VAL A 285 -22.76 1.47 12.57
N ASN A 286 -22.30 2.41 13.41
CA ASN A 286 -21.36 3.46 13.03
C ASN A 286 -20.03 2.89 12.54
N SER A 287 -19.48 1.90 13.24
CA SER A 287 -18.21 1.27 12.88
C SER A 287 -18.33 0.44 11.61
N MET A 288 -19.40 -0.33 11.45
CA MET A 288 -19.61 -1.16 10.25
C MET A 288 -19.83 -0.31 8.99
N PHE A 289 -20.62 0.77 9.06
CA PHE A 289 -20.75 1.68 7.93
C PHE A 289 -19.42 2.34 7.55
N SER A 290 -18.62 2.73 8.53
CA SER A 290 -17.27 3.28 8.29
C SER A 290 -16.37 2.26 7.56
N LEU A 291 -16.42 0.99 7.97
CA LEU A 291 -15.68 -0.10 7.35
C LEU A 291 -16.13 -0.38 5.91
N PHE A 292 -17.43 -0.37 5.61
CA PHE A 292 -17.95 -0.73 4.29
C PHE A 292 -17.99 0.42 3.26
N VAL A 293 -18.21 1.65 3.70
CA VAL A 293 -18.35 2.82 2.82
C VAL A 293 -16.97 3.33 2.37
N VAL A 294 -15.96 3.27 3.25
CA VAL A 294 -14.59 3.69 2.91
C VAL A 294 -13.90 2.57 2.13
N ARG A 295 -13.63 2.81 0.85
CA ARG A 295 -13.13 1.76 -0.06
C ARG A 295 -11.81 1.13 0.39
N SER A 296 -10.91 1.94 0.95
CA SER A 296 -9.63 1.43 1.49
C SER A 296 -9.87 0.51 2.68
N TYR A 297 -10.74 0.88 3.62
CA TYR A 297 -11.03 0.08 4.81
C TYR A 297 -11.72 -1.22 4.44
N ARG A 298 -12.73 -1.17 3.55
CA ARG A 298 -13.41 -2.37 3.05
C ARG A 298 -12.44 -3.35 2.38
N ARG A 299 -11.47 -2.85 1.61
CA ARG A 299 -10.47 -3.70 0.95
C ARG A 299 -9.54 -4.33 1.98
N THR A 300 -9.08 -3.57 2.97
CA THR A 300 -8.24 -4.10 4.06
C THR A 300 -9.01 -5.14 4.88
N LEU A 301 -10.26 -4.86 5.23
CA LEU A 301 -11.12 -5.80 5.94
C LEU A 301 -11.36 -7.06 5.12
N GLY A 302 -11.64 -6.93 3.82
CA GLY A 302 -11.74 -8.07 2.90
C GLY A 302 -10.44 -8.87 2.84
N ASN A 303 -9.28 -8.21 2.80
CA ASN A 303 -7.98 -8.87 2.88
C ASN A 303 -7.78 -9.55 4.24
N TRP A 304 -8.20 -8.96 5.36
CA TRP A 304 -8.08 -9.56 6.69
C TRP A 304 -9.01 -10.75 6.89
N LEU A 305 -10.24 -10.69 6.38
CA LEU A 305 -11.19 -11.81 6.43
C LEU A 305 -10.75 -12.96 5.51
N THR A 306 -10.19 -12.63 4.35
CA THR A 306 -9.57 -13.64 3.46
C THR A 306 -8.21 -14.14 3.98
N CYS A 307 -7.47 -13.33 4.74
CA CYS A 307 -6.29 -13.75 5.50
C CYS A 307 -6.66 -14.51 6.80
N GLY A 308 -7.84 -14.29 7.38
CA GLY A 308 -8.39 -15.11 8.46
C GLY A 308 -8.61 -16.55 7.98
N ALA A 309 -9.07 -16.71 6.73
CA ALA A 309 -9.04 -17.99 6.04
C ALA A 309 -7.61 -18.49 5.68
N CYS A 310 -6.59 -17.62 5.69
CA CYS A 310 -5.17 -18.01 5.57
C CYS A 310 -4.56 -18.48 6.89
N ILE A 311 -5.14 -18.13 8.05
CA ILE A 311 -4.78 -18.76 9.34
C ILE A 311 -5.31 -20.20 9.37
N TRP A 312 -6.44 -20.46 8.70
CA TRP A 312 -7.05 -21.79 8.53
C TRP A 312 -6.68 -22.48 7.20
N GLY A 313 -5.39 -22.48 6.86
CA GLY A 313 -4.78 -23.51 5.99
C GLY A 313 -5.10 -23.47 4.48
N LYS A 314 -5.87 -22.52 3.95
CA LYS A 314 -6.17 -22.50 2.50
C LYS A 314 -5.10 -21.74 1.72
N MET A 315 -4.38 -22.43 0.84
CA MET A 315 -3.37 -21.82 -0.03
C MET A 315 -4.03 -20.94 -1.09
N ALA A 316 -3.52 -19.70 -1.25
CA ALA A 316 -4.03 -18.76 -2.24
C ALA A 316 -3.71 -19.17 -3.69
N PHE A 317 -2.76 -20.10 -3.83
CA PHE A 317 -2.36 -20.73 -5.08
C PHE A 317 -1.73 -22.08 -4.75
N ASP A 318 -2.13 -23.09 -5.51
CA ASP A 318 -1.46 -24.39 -5.63
C ASP A 318 -1.29 -24.67 -7.13
N GLY A 319 -0.04 -24.81 -7.57
CA GLY A 319 0.32 -24.88 -8.99
C GLY A 319 1.75 -25.34 -9.21
N ASP A 320 2.31 -25.06 -10.39
CA ASP A 320 3.60 -25.66 -10.76
C ASP A 320 4.78 -24.77 -10.41
N VAL A 321 4.68 -23.45 -10.62
CA VAL A 321 5.79 -22.51 -10.41
C VAL A 321 5.35 -21.20 -9.78
N ILE A 322 6.07 -20.77 -8.73
CA ILE A 322 6.03 -19.40 -8.21
C ILE A 322 7.22 -18.61 -8.76
N VAL A 323 6.97 -17.48 -9.41
CA VAL A 323 8.03 -16.54 -9.83
C VAL A 323 8.01 -15.33 -8.92
N VAL A 324 9.14 -15.05 -8.24
CA VAL A 324 9.30 -13.92 -7.33
C VAL A 324 10.04 -12.78 -8.04
N GLY A 325 9.32 -11.67 -8.29
CA GLY A 325 9.82 -10.48 -8.96
C GLY A 325 9.12 -10.22 -10.30
N GLY A 326 8.44 -9.10 -10.43
CA GLY A 326 7.71 -8.65 -11.63
C GLY A 326 8.51 -7.74 -12.55
N GLY A 327 9.84 -7.85 -12.54
CA GLY A 327 10.72 -7.19 -13.50
C GLY A 327 10.87 -7.97 -14.81
N VAL A 328 11.71 -7.49 -15.72
CA VAL A 328 11.89 -8.10 -17.06
C VAL A 328 12.28 -9.58 -16.99
N ILE A 329 13.11 -9.98 -16.03
CA ILE A 329 13.54 -11.37 -15.85
C ILE A 329 12.35 -12.23 -15.45
N GLY A 330 11.64 -11.88 -14.37
CA GLY A 330 10.51 -12.68 -13.89
C GLY A 330 9.33 -12.69 -14.87
N LEU A 331 9.06 -11.59 -15.57
CA LEU A 331 8.06 -11.54 -16.65
C LEU A 331 8.45 -12.45 -17.82
N SER A 332 9.72 -12.44 -18.23
CA SER A 332 10.22 -13.30 -19.31
C SER A 332 10.22 -14.78 -18.92
N THR A 333 10.59 -15.09 -17.67
CA THR A 333 10.48 -16.44 -17.11
C THR A 333 9.03 -16.93 -17.09
N ALA A 334 8.11 -16.12 -16.57
CA ALA A 334 6.70 -16.49 -16.55
C ALA A 334 6.14 -16.68 -17.97
N TYR A 335 6.62 -15.90 -18.94
CA TYR A 335 6.22 -15.99 -20.34
C TYR A 335 6.63 -17.33 -20.95
N GLN A 336 7.89 -17.75 -20.78
CA GLN A 336 8.34 -19.05 -21.29
C GLN A 336 7.66 -20.22 -20.56
N LEU A 337 7.50 -20.13 -19.25
CA LEU A 337 6.81 -21.16 -18.46
C LEU A 337 5.35 -21.33 -18.90
N CYS A 338 4.62 -20.22 -19.08
CA CYS A 338 3.24 -20.24 -19.55
C CYS A 338 3.13 -20.90 -20.92
N LYS A 339 4.04 -20.59 -21.85
CA LYS A 339 4.07 -21.21 -23.19
C LYS A 339 4.34 -22.71 -23.15
N ARG A 340 5.09 -23.18 -22.15
CA ARG A 340 5.34 -24.60 -21.91
C ARG A 340 4.22 -25.28 -21.11
N GLY A 341 3.11 -24.58 -20.84
CA GLY A 341 1.91 -25.15 -20.21
C GLY A 341 1.93 -25.17 -18.68
N TYR A 342 2.91 -24.53 -18.04
CA TYR A 342 3.00 -24.48 -16.59
C TYR A 342 1.92 -23.57 -15.98
N LYS A 343 1.34 -23.98 -14.86
CA LYS A 343 0.50 -23.11 -14.04
C LYS A 343 1.39 -22.21 -13.18
N VAL A 344 1.44 -20.92 -13.51
CA VAL A 344 2.36 -19.95 -12.90
C VAL A 344 1.62 -18.89 -12.08
N VAL A 345 2.19 -18.55 -10.92
CA VAL A 345 1.90 -17.29 -10.22
C VAL A 345 3.15 -16.43 -10.15
N LEU A 346 3.02 -15.15 -10.49
CA LEU A 346 4.07 -14.14 -10.33
C LEU A 346 3.74 -13.25 -9.13
N LEU A 347 4.69 -13.09 -8.21
CA LEU A 347 4.58 -12.25 -7.02
C LEU A 347 5.47 -11.02 -7.15
N GLU A 348 4.89 -9.83 -7.05
CA GLU A 348 5.60 -8.54 -7.09
C GLU A 348 5.28 -7.71 -5.85
N GLN A 349 6.33 -7.17 -5.22
CA GLN A 349 6.18 -6.37 -4.00
C GLN A 349 5.56 -4.99 -4.27
N ALA A 350 5.82 -4.40 -5.44
CA ALA A 350 5.24 -3.12 -5.81
C ALA A 350 3.72 -3.24 -6.02
N PRO A 351 2.94 -2.20 -5.64
CA PRO A 351 1.47 -2.24 -5.72
C PRO A 351 0.92 -2.12 -7.15
N SER A 352 1.78 -1.92 -8.15
CA SER A 352 1.43 -1.75 -9.56
C SER A 352 2.54 -2.30 -10.47
N PRO A 353 2.24 -2.53 -11.76
CA PRO A 353 3.27 -2.76 -12.78
C PRO A 353 4.30 -1.62 -12.83
N ASN A 354 5.43 -1.88 -13.48
CA ASN A 354 6.49 -0.88 -13.71
C ASN A 354 7.03 -0.24 -12.42
N ASN A 355 7.47 -1.07 -11.47
CA ASN A 355 8.02 -0.63 -10.19
C ASN A 355 9.16 0.41 -10.38
N LEU A 356 8.87 1.68 -10.06
CA LEU A 356 9.81 2.80 -10.14
C LEU A 356 10.99 2.70 -9.16
N HIS A 357 10.94 1.76 -8.21
CA HIS A 357 12.02 1.49 -7.26
C HIS A 357 12.87 0.27 -7.64
N GLY A 358 12.51 -0.47 -8.70
CA GLY A 358 13.26 -1.65 -9.17
C GLY A 358 14.16 -1.36 -10.37
N GLY A 359 15.08 -2.28 -10.71
CA GLY A 359 16.04 -2.06 -11.82
C GLY A 359 15.45 -2.12 -13.25
N SER A 360 14.15 -2.44 -13.39
CA SER A 360 13.47 -2.61 -14.68
C SER A 360 12.64 -1.40 -15.13
N HIS A 361 12.61 -0.28 -14.38
CA HIS A 361 11.84 0.91 -14.76
C HIS A 361 12.52 1.77 -15.84
N GLY A 362 11.89 2.87 -16.23
CA GLY A 362 12.37 3.75 -17.30
C GLY A 362 11.99 3.23 -18.69
N ASP A 363 12.20 4.04 -19.72
CA ASP A 363 11.59 3.78 -21.03
C ASP A 363 12.49 3.03 -22.00
N SER A 364 13.81 3.11 -21.81
CA SER A 364 14.77 2.48 -22.73
C SER A 364 15.87 1.65 -22.06
N ARG A 365 16.42 0.68 -22.82
CA ARG A 365 17.66 -0.07 -22.52
C ARG A 365 18.45 -0.35 -23.80
N ILE A 366 19.78 -0.40 -23.70
CA ILE A 366 20.64 -0.82 -24.82
C ILE A 366 20.56 -2.35 -24.97
N ILE A 367 20.31 -2.81 -26.19
CA ILE A 367 20.58 -4.18 -26.65
C ILE A 367 21.78 -4.16 -27.58
N ARG A 368 22.69 -5.12 -27.43
CA ARG A 368 23.95 -5.20 -28.19
C ARG A 368 24.48 -6.63 -28.23
N LEU A 369 25.25 -6.94 -29.26
CA LEU A 369 26.09 -8.13 -29.38
C LEU A 369 27.48 -7.88 -28.80
N ILE A 370 28.08 -6.72 -29.08
CA ILE A 370 29.41 -6.37 -28.57
C ILE A 370 29.40 -6.37 -27.03
N HIS A 371 30.34 -7.08 -26.39
CA HIS A 371 30.55 -7.17 -24.94
C HIS A 371 32.05 -7.20 -24.64
N SER A 372 32.45 -6.79 -23.43
CA SER A 372 33.86 -6.89 -22.99
C SER A 372 34.27 -8.34 -22.77
N ASP A 373 33.36 -9.18 -22.27
CA ASP A 373 33.57 -10.61 -22.09
C ASP A 373 32.82 -11.39 -23.19
N PRO A 374 33.52 -12.23 -24.00
CA PRO A 374 32.91 -13.01 -25.07
C PRO A 374 31.90 -14.06 -24.57
N VAL A 375 31.91 -14.45 -23.29
CA VAL A 375 30.98 -15.45 -22.73
C VAL A 375 29.51 -15.07 -22.94
N TYR A 376 29.21 -13.78 -23.00
CA TYR A 376 27.84 -13.28 -23.18
C TYR A 376 27.35 -13.31 -24.63
N LEU A 377 28.27 -13.35 -25.61
CA LEU A 377 27.93 -13.15 -27.01
C LEU A 377 26.99 -14.24 -27.56
N PRO A 378 27.21 -15.56 -27.32
CA PRO A 378 26.25 -16.59 -27.75
C PRO A 378 24.84 -16.36 -27.20
N MET A 379 24.74 -16.01 -25.92
CA MET A 379 23.47 -15.73 -25.27
C MET A 379 22.82 -14.43 -25.80
N ALA A 380 23.63 -13.40 -26.12
CA ALA A 380 23.16 -12.16 -26.71
C ALA A 380 22.54 -12.40 -28.10
N ILE A 381 23.23 -13.17 -28.96
CA ILE A 381 22.74 -13.57 -30.30
C ILE A 381 21.38 -14.25 -30.19
N GLU A 382 21.26 -15.23 -29.30
CA GLU A 382 20.00 -15.96 -29.10
C GLU A 382 18.91 -15.04 -28.53
N SER A 383 19.27 -14.07 -27.68
CA SER A 383 18.30 -13.14 -27.13
C SER A 383 17.60 -12.32 -28.19
N TYR A 384 18.27 -11.92 -29.28
CA TYR A 384 17.60 -11.25 -30.41
C TYR A 384 16.50 -12.10 -31.03
N LYS A 385 16.71 -13.41 -31.17
CA LYS A 385 15.71 -14.34 -31.71
C LYS A 385 14.47 -14.35 -30.82
N TYR A 386 14.66 -14.44 -29.50
CA TYR A 386 13.55 -14.43 -28.56
C TYR A 386 12.85 -13.06 -28.46
N TRP A 387 13.57 -11.95 -28.60
CA TRP A 387 12.96 -10.62 -28.71
C TRP A 387 12.06 -10.51 -29.95
N ARG A 388 12.52 -10.97 -31.12
CA ARG A 388 11.72 -10.99 -32.35
C ARG A 388 10.50 -11.88 -32.23
N GLN A 389 10.64 -13.05 -31.61
CA GLN A 389 9.53 -13.93 -31.31
C GLN A 389 8.49 -13.24 -30.41
N LEU A 390 8.95 -12.56 -29.36
CA LEU A 390 8.07 -11.82 -28.47
C LEU A 390 7.33 -10.70 -29.20
N GLU A 391 8.02 -9.91 -30.05
CA GLU A 391 7.39 -8.86 -30.87
C GLU A 391 6.26 -9.40 -31.76
N HIS A 392 6.49 -10.57 -32.38
CA HIS A 392 5.51 -11.24 -33.22
C HIS A 392 4.29 -11.69 -32.41
N GLU A 393 4.51 -12.32 -31.25
CA GLU A 393 3.43 -12.86 -30.43
C GLU A 393 2.60 -11.78 -29.71
N VAL A 394 3.23 -10.66 -29.33
CA VAL A 394 2.50 -9.53 -28.72
C VAL A 394 1.95 -8.53 -29.74
N GLY A 395 2.29 -8.70 -31.02
CA GLY A 395 1.87 -7.79 -32.10
C GLY A 395 2.38 -6.37 -31.92
N SER A 396 3.60 -6.19 -31.42
CA SER A 396 4.16 -4.87 -31.12
C SER A 396 5.68 -4.87 -31.25
N LYS A 397 6.22 -3.84 -31.90
CA LYS A 397 7.66 -3.58 -31.92
C LYS A 397 8.14 -3.18 -30.53
N LEU A 398 9.07 -3.93 -29.97
CA LEU A 398 9.63 -3.81 -28.63
C LEU A 398 11.08 -3.32 -28.66
N PHE A 399 11.78 -3.47 -29.77
CA PHE A 399 13.11 -2.89 -29.93
C PHE A 399 13.37 -2.39 -31.36
N GLU A 400 14.33 -1.49 -31.46
CA GLU A 400 14.78 -0.92 -32.72
C GLU A 400 16.26 -1.15 -32.92
N ASN A 401 16.64 -1.43 -34.17
CA ASN A 401 18.02 -1.59 -34.58
C ASN A 401 18.50 -0.31 -35.31
N HIS A 402 19.36 0.43 -34.62
CA HIS A 402 20.05 1.62 -35.12
C HIS A 402 21.54 1.66 -34.71
N GLY A 403 22.03 0.57 -34.12
CA GLY A 403 23.43 0.35 -33.76
C GLY A 403 23.82 0.85 -32.38
N VAL A 404 25.01 0.43 -31.95
CA VAL A 404 25.73 1.02 -30.82
C VAL A 404 27.17 1.25 -31.23
N LEU A 405 27.65 2.45 -30.96
CA LEU A 405 29.01 2.87 -31.14
C LEU A 405 29.73 2.74 -29.80
N TRP A 406 30.70 1.83 -29.70
CA TRP A 406 31.51 1.66 -28.50
C TRP A 406 32.88 2.30 -28.69
N LEU A 407 33.10 3.44 -28.05
CA LEU A 407 34.35 4.19 -28.09
C LEU A 407 35.34 3.72 -27.02
N GLY A 408 36.62 3.71 -27.39
CA GLY A 408 37.73 3.45 -26.51
C GLY A 408 39.07 3.67 -27.21
N ASP A 409 40.14 3.11 -26.67
CA ASP A 409 41.43 3.07 -27.33
C ASP A 409 41.43 2.08 -28.52
N LYS A 410 42.50 2.12 -29.31
CA LYS A 410 42.70 1.25 -30.49
C LYS A 410 42.69 -0.23 -30.13
N GLU A 411 43.42 -0.63 -29.10
CA GLU A 411 43.63 -2.03 -28.74
C GLU A 411 42.31 -2.68 -28.32
N SER A 412 41.59 -2.04 -27.40
CA SER A 412 40.31 -2.53 -26.90
C SER A 412 39.23 -2.55 -27.99
N SER A 413 39.27 -1.59 -28.93
CA SER A 413 38.35 -1.56 -30.08
C SER A 413 38.64 -2.68 -31.07
N VAL A 414 39.90 -2.93 -31.40
CA VAL A 414 40.30 -4.06 -32.25
C VAL A 414 39.92 -5.40 -31.61
N GLN A 415 40.15 -5.55 -30.30
CA GLN A 415 39.77 -6.76 -29.57
C GLN A 415 38.27 -7.02 -29.65
N ARG A 416 37.44 -6.00 -29.37
CA ARG A 416 35.98 -6.12 -29.47
C ARG A 416 35.51 -6.47 -30.89
N ALA A 417 36.11 -5.86 -31.92
CA ALA A 417 35.82 -6.19 -33.32
C ALA A 417 36.19 -7.63 -33.68
N ASN A 418 37.34 -8.11 -33.20
CA ASN A 418 37.78 -9.49 -33.42
C ASN A 418 36.81 -10.51 -32.78
N VAL A 419 36.30 -10.23 -31.58
CA VAL A 419 35.27 -11.06 -30.93
C VAL A 419 34.00 -11.12 -31.78
N LEU A 420 33.50 -9.99 -32.29
CA LEU A 420 32.34 -9.98 -33.18
C LEU A 420 32.59 -10.76 -34.49
N ARG A 421 33.81 -10.64 -35.04
CA ARG A 421 34.22 -11.37 -36.25
C ARG A 421 34.19 -12.88 -36.07
N GLN A 422 34.61 -13.39 -34.91
CA GLN A 422 34.57 -14.83 -34.60
C GLN A 422 33.16 -15.43 -34.70
N PHE A 423 32.12 -14.61 -34.51
CA PHE A 423 30.72 -15.03 -34.58
C PHE A 423 29.99 -14.54 -35.84
N ASN A 424 30.73 -14.03 -36.84
CA ASN A 424 30.17 -13.42 -38.06
C ASN A 424 29.11 -12.34 -37.77
N ALA A 425 29.25 -11.62 -36.65
CA ALA A 425 28.33 -10.55 -36.29
C ALA A 425 28.62 -9.29 -37.13
N PRO A 426 27.60 -8.64 -37.75
CA PRO A 426 27.80 -7.42 -38.52
C PRO A 426 28.38 -6.27 -37.67
N HIS A 427 29.58 -5.82 -38.01
CA HIS A 427 30.29 -4.77 -37.27
C HIS A 427 31.23 -3.98 -38.18
N GLU A 428 31.61 -2.79 -37.71
CA GLU A 428 32.59 -1.92 -38.37
C GLU A 428 33.56 -1.37 -37.33
N LEU A 429 34.86 -1.47 -37.61
CA LEU A 429 35.91 -0.81 -36.81
C LEU A 429 36.18 0.56 -37.42
N LEU A 430 35.98 1.62 -36.66
CA LEU A 430 36.16 2.99 -37.09
C LEU A 430 37.42 3.56 -36.44
N ASP A 431 38.34 4.00 -37.28
CA ASP A 431 39.49 4.81 -36.88
C ASP A 431 39.05 6.26 -36.56
N PRO A 432 39.94 7.09 -35.98
CA PRO A 432 39.58 8.45 -35.58
C PRO A 432 39.10 9.34 -36.73
N VAL A 433 39.64 9.15 -37.95
CA VAL A 433 39.27 9.94 -39.13
C VAL A 433 37.86 9.58 -39.58
N SER A 434 37.56 8.28 -39.67
CA SER A 434 36.26 7.74 -40.06
C SER A 434 35.19 8.09 -39.03
N LEU A 435 35.51 8.00 -37.73
CA LEU A 435 34.66 8.41 -36.62
C LEU A 435 34.25 9.88 -36.75
N LYS A 436 35.23 10.78 -36.93
CA LYS A 436 34.99 12.22 -37.06
C LYS A 436 34.22 12.59 -38.32
N SER A 437 34.49 11.91 -39.43
CA SER A 437 33.79 12.12 -40.70
C SER A 437 32.31 11.71 -40.60
N ARG A 438 32.02 10.55 -39.99
CA ARG A 438 30.67 9.99 -39.92
C ARG A 438 29.82 10.60 -38.80
N TYR A 439 30.44 10.97 -37.68
CA TYR A 439 29.76 11.50 -36.50
C TYR A 439 30.33 12.88 -36.10
N PRO A 440 30.17 13.93 -36.94
CA PRO A 440 30.82 15.23 -36.75
C PRO A 440 30.32 16.05 -35.54
N HIS A 441 29.22 15.59 -34.94
CA HIS A 441 28.67 16.14 -33.69
C HIS A 441 29.38 15.59 -32.45
N ILE A 442 30.20 14.55 -32.59
CA ILE A 442 31.02 13.97 -31.53
C ILE A 442 32.47 14.45 -31.71
N ASN A 443 33.12 14.86 -30.62
CA ASN A 443 34.45 15.46 -30.62
C ASN A 443 35.41 14.69 -29.70
N TYR A 444 36.08 13.69 -30.26
CA TYR A 444 37.20 12.99 -29.62
C TYR A 444 38.51 13.27 -30.38
N ASN A 445 39.65 13.15 -29.70
CA ASN A 445 40.97 13.36 -30.32
C ASN A 445 41.39 12.15 -31.19
N MET A 446 42.59 12.21 -31.78
CA MET A 446 43.09 11.19 -32.70
C MET A 446 43.49 9.85 -32.03
N ASP A 447 43.34 9.72 -30.71
CA ASP A 447 43.63 8.48 -29.98
C ASP A 447 42.40 7.56 -29.87
N TRP A 448 41.20 8.08 -30.17
CA TRP A 448 39.94 7.36 -29.97
C TRP A 448 39.54 6.55 -31.20
N TRP A 449 39.33 5.26 -30.97
CA TRP A 449 38.76 4.32 -31.92
C TRP A 449 37.37 3.91 -31.47
N SER A 450 36.62 3.28 -32.37
CA SER A 450 35.33 2.74 -32.00
C SER A 450 34.96 1.50 -32.80
N VAL A 451 34.04 0.71 -32.23
CA VAL A 451 33.38 -0.37 -32.95
C VAL A 451 31.90 -0.06 -33.03
N LEU A 452 31.35 -0.07 -34.24
CA LEU A 452 29.92 -0.01 -34.49
C LEU A 452 29.39 -1.44 -34.60
N ASP A 453 28.54 -1.83 -33.66
CA ASP A 453 27.74 -3.06 -33.75
C ASP A 453 26.40 -2.71 -34.43
N HIS A 454 26.20 -3.23 -35.66
CA HIS A 454 25.03 -2.93 -36.48
C HIS A 454 23.77 -3.68 -36.08
N MET A 455 23.86 -4.64 -35.14
CA MET A 455 22.70 -5.35 -34.62
C MET A 455 22.13 -4.68 -33.38
N ALA A 456 22.93 -3.86 -32.71
CA ALA A 456 22.57 -3.16 -31.49
C ALA A 456 21.48 -2.09 -31.70
N GLY A 457 20.96 -1.59 -30.59
CA GLY A 457 19.99 -0.51 -30.59
C GLY A 457 19.25 -0.44 -29.26
N THR A 458 17.99 -0.06 -29.32
CA THR A 458 17.22 0.32 -28.12
C THR A 458 15.99 -0.56 -27.94
N ILE A 459 15.89 -1.18 -26.76
CA ILE A 459 14.66 -1.82 -26.28
C ILE A 459 13.78 -0.74 -25.63
N HIS A 460 12.50 -0.74 -25.99
CA HIS A 460 11.45 0.00 -25.27
C HIS A 460 11.08 -0.76 -23.99
N ALA A 461 11.78 -0.48 -22.91
CA ALA A 461 11.75 -1.25 -21.66
C ALA A 461 10.36 -1.25 -20.99
N ARG A 462 9.76 -0.07 -20.80
CA ARG A 462 8.40 0.05 -20.24
C ARG A 462 7.39 -0.70 -21.10
N LYS A 463 7.42 -0.46 -22.41
CA LYS A 463 6.54 -1.11 -23.39
C LYS A 463 6.67 -2.64 -23.37
N SER A 464 7.90 -3.15 -23.23
CA SER A 464 8.18 -4.60 -23.16
C SER A 464 7.58 -5.24 -21.90
N ASN A 465 7.76 -4.62 -20.74
CA ASN A 465 7.17 -5.11 -19.49
C ASN A 465 5.64 -5.07 -19.53
N GLU A 466 5.06 -4.01 -20.10
CA GLU A 466 3.60 -3.88 -20.28
C GLU A 466 3.05 -4.93 -21.24
N ALA A 467 3.73 -5.17 -22.37
CA ALA A 467 3.36 -6.19 -23.35
C ALA A 467 3.41 -7.59 -22.74
N LEU A 468 4.48 -7.93 -22.01
CA LEU A 468 4.60 -9.20 -21.29
C LEU A 468 3.50 -9.34 -20.23
N THR A 469 3.25 -8.32 -19.42
CA THR A 469 2.19 -8.33 -18.40
C THR A 469 0.81 -8.59 -19.02
N LYS A 470 0.52 -7.91 -20.14
CA LYS A 470 -0.74 -8.08 -20.89
C LYS A 470 -0.85 -9.50 -21.44
N TYR A 471 0.20 -10.00 -22.10
CA TYR A 471 0.25 -11.35 -22.65
C TYR A 471 0.03 -12.40 -21.57
N LEU A 472 0.75 -12.32 -20.45
CA LEU A 472 0.64 -13.25 -19.34
C LEU A 472 -0.78 -13.29 -18.77
N THR A 473 -1.36 -12.12 -18.55
CA THR A 473 -2.73 -12.00 -18.00
C THR A 473 -3.76 -12.60 -18.96
N SER A 474 -3.62 -12.39 -20.28
CA SER A 474 -4.54 -12.96 -21.27
C SER A 474 -4.41 -14.48 -21.41
N HIS A 475 -3.28 -15.07 -20.99
CA HIS A 475 -3.04 -16.52 -21.01
C HIS A 475 -3.22 -17.17 -19.61
N GLY A 476 -3.91 -16.48 -18.70
CA GLY A 476 -4.32 -17.06 -17.40
C GLY A 476 -3.23 -17.12 -16.34
N VAL A 477 -2.06 -16.50 -16.56
CA VAL A 477 -1.04 -16.37 -15.52
C VAL A 477 -1.51 -15.39 -14.44
N ILE A 478 -1.38 -15.81 -13.19
CA ILE A 478 -1.81 -15.00 -12.05
C ILE A 478 -0.67 -14.07 -11.65
N ILE A 479 -0.86 -12.75 -11.80
CA ILE A 479 0.11 -11.75 -11.35
C ILE A 479 -0.43 -11.03 -10.10
N LYS A 480 0.32 -11.10 -9.00
CA LYS A 480 -0.05 -10.51 -7.69
C LYS A 480 0.88 -9.37 -7.33
N TYR A 481 0.42 -8.14 -7.58
CA TYR A 481 1.07 -6.91 -7.11
C TYR A 481 0.79 -6.65 -5.63
N GLY A 482 1.70 -5.95 -4.95
CA GLY A 482 1.62 -5.63 -3.52
C GLY A 482 1.85 -6.84 -2.60
N HIS A 483 2.41 -7.93 -3.12
CA HIS A 483 2.66 -9.17 -2.39
C HIS A 483 4.16 -9.32 -2.16
N LYS A 484 4.69 -8.60 -1.18
CA LYS A 484 6.09 -8.73 -0.78
C LYS A 484 6.31 -10.09 -0.15
N VAL A 485 7.20 -10.90 -0.72
CA VAL A 485 7.64 -12.16 -0.11
C VAL A 485 8.41 -11.83 1.16
N ILE A 486 8.01 -12.44 2.27
CA ILE A 486 8.64 -12.26 3.59
C ILE A 486 9.40 -13.50 4.04
N ASN A 487 8.97 -14.69 3.62
CA ASN A 487 9.61 -15.93 3.96
C ASN A 487 9.24 -17.02 2.94
N TRP A 488 10.09 -18.02 2.81
CA TRP A 488 9.81 -19.22 2.03
C TRP A 488 10.45 -20.45 2.68
N SER A 489 9.89 -21.61 2.38
CA SER A 489 10.47 -22.90 2.74
C SER A 489 10.35 -23.87 1.57
N SER A 490 11.27 -24.82 1.50
CA SER A 490 11.27 -25.85 0.46
C SER A 490 11.35 -27.24 1.09
N THR A 491 10.56 -28.15 0.53
CA THR A 491 10.70 -29.60 0.66
C THR A 491 11.17 -30.17 -0.67
N ILE A 492 11.40 -31.47 -0.74
CA ILE A 492 11.85 -32.11 -1.99
C ILE A 492 10.83 -31.99 -3.15
N ASN A 493 9.54 -31.86 -2.85
CA ASN A 493 8.46 -31.89 -3.85
C ASN A 493 7.64 -30.59 -3.92
N SER A 494 7.83 -29.66 -2.97
CA SER A 494 7.04 -28.43 -2.91
C SER A 494 7.79 -27.29 -2.28
N VAL A 495 7.40 -26.08 -2.64
CA VAL A 495 7.83 -24.83 -2.05
C VAL A 495 6.62 -24.12 -1.46
N THR A 496 6.81 -23.47 -0.31
CA THR A 496 5.78 -22.62 0.30
C THR A 496 6.34 -21.23 0.46
N VAL A 497 5.60 -20.23 -0.03
CA VAL A 497 5.97 -18.81 0.03
C VAL A 497 4.95 -18.07 0.88
N THR A 498 5.44 -17.36 1.88
CA THR A 498 4.63 -16.45 2.70
C THR A 498 4.90 -15.01 2.25
N THR A 499 3.82 -14.26 2.05
CA THR A 499 3.86 -12.84 1.66
C THR A 499 3.17 -11.97 2.71
N THR A 500 3.25 -10.65 2.55
CA THR A 500 2.48 -9.68 3.34
C THR A 500 0.96 -9.82 3.22
N SER A 501 0.45 -10.61 2.27
CA SER A 501 -1.00 -10.69 1.97
C SER A 501 -1.49 -12.09 1.61
N GLY A 502 -0.76 -13.15 2.01
CA GLY A 502 -1.19 -14.54 1.82
C GLY A 502 -0.04 -15.53 1.66
N ARG A 503 -0.40 -16.82 1.59
CA ARG A 503 0.50 -17.95 1.37
C ARG A 503 0.25 -18.63 0.02
N PHE A 504 1.33 -19.03 -0.64
CA PHE A 504 1.33 -19.65 -1.97
C PHE A 504 2.16 -20.93 -1.92
N SER A 505 1.77 -21.96 -2.66
CA SER A 505 2.61 -23.13 -2.86
C SER A 505 2.68 -23.54 -4.32
N ALA A 506 3.80 -24.16 -4.66
CA ALA A 506 4.04 -24.73 -5.96
C ALA A 506 5.06 -25.87 -5.87
N LYS A 507 5.33 -26.55 -6.98
CA LYS A 507 6.43 -27.52 -7.08
C LYS A 507 7.79 -26.83 -7.10
N ASN A 508 7.89 -25.71 -7.83
CA ASN A 508 9.13 -24.95 -8.02
C ASN A 508 8.97 -23.46 -7.68
N ILE A 509 10.08 -22.81 -7.36
CA ILE A 509 10.18 -21.35 -7.21
C ILE A 509 11.34 -20.80 -8.04
N VAL A 510 11.12 -19.64 -8.65
CA VAL A 510 12.17 -18.84 -9.31
C VAL A 510 12.32 -17.52 -8.57
N PHE A 511 13.53 -17.25 -8.08
CA PHE A 511 13.89 -15.94 -7.53
C PHE A 511 14.48 -15.05 -8.63
N ALA A 512 13.64 -14.17 -9.17
CA ALA A 512 13.98 -13.10 -10.10
C ALA A 512 13.90 -11.72 -9.42
N ALA A 513 14.33 -11.64 -8.16
CA ALA A 513 14.04 -10.55 -7.24
C ALA A 513 14.97 -9.33 -7.36
N GLY A 514 15.84 -9.29 -8.38
CA GLY A 514 16.78 -8.18 -8.58
C GLY A 514 17.63 -7.91 -7.34
N ALA A 515 17.66 -6.66 -6.89
CA ALA A 515 18.47 -6.22 -5.75
C ALA A 515 18.05 -6.81 -4.39
N TRP A 516 16.89 -7.49 -4.32
CA TRP A 516 16.41 -8.15 -3.11
C TRP A 516 16.76 -9.64 -3.07
N LEU A 517 17.52 -10.17 -4.05
CA LEU A 517 17.83 -11.61 -4.12
C LEU A 517 18.55 -12.10 -2.85
N ASP A 518 19.61 -11.41 -2.44
CA ASP A 518 20.43 -11.79 -1.27
C ASP A 518 19.62 -11.80 0.04
N ALA A 519 18.71 -10.83 0.20
CA ALA A 519 17.83 -10.75 1.36
C ALA A 519 16.78 -11.87 1.40
N LEU A 520 16.36 -12.40 0.24
CA LEU A 520 15.40 -13.50 0.15
C LEU A 520 16.07 -14.87 0.20
N VAL A 521 17.30 -14.99 -0.31
CA VAL A 521 18.07 -16.24 -0.39
C VAL A 521 19.46 -15.99 0.20
N PRO A 522 19.56 -15.85 1.53
CA PRO A 522 20.83 -15.57 2.18
C PRO A 522 21.76 -16.78 2.12
N GLY A 523 23.07 -16.53 2.13
CA GLY A 523 24.10 -17.57 2.22
C GLY A 523 24.53 -18.20 0.88
N LEU A 524 24.18 -17.57 -0.25
CA LEU A 524 24.82 -17.86 -1.53
C LEU A 524 26.29 -17.44 -1.48
N SER A 525 27.17 -18.19 -2.15
CA SER A 525 28.60 -17.84 -2.28
C SER A 525 28.82 -16.58 -3.11
N VAL A 526 27.93 -16.32 -4.07
CA VAL A 526 27.94 -15.09 -4.87
C VAL A 526 26.96 -14.11 -4.24
N LYS A 527 27.48 -13.02 -3.69
CA LYS A 527 26.68 -11.97 -3.07
C LYS A 527 26.04 -11.06 -4.12
N VAL A 528 24.80 -10.63 -3.88
CA VAL A 528 24.14 -9.60 -4.70
C VAL A 528 23.96 -8.32 -3.90
N THR A 529 24.62 -7.26 -4.35
CA THR A 529 24.64 -5.96 -3.68
C THR A 529 23.85 -4.91 -4.46
N PRO A 530 22.87 -4.22 -3.85
CA PRO A 530 22.16 -3.11 -4.46
C PRO A 530 23.09 -1.93 -4.79
N GLY A 531 22.98 -1.38 -6.00
CA GLY A 531 23.73 -0.19 -6.41
C GLY A 531 22.83 0.88 -7.02
N ALA A 532 22.95 2.13 -6.58
CA ALA A 532 22.17 3.24 -7.12
C ALA A 532 22.89 3.88 -8.32
N VAL A 533 22.14 4.19 -9.39
CA VAL A 533 22.70 4.77 -10.63
C VAL A 533 21.95 6.02 -11.01
N GLY A 534 22.67 7.12 -11.24
CA GLY A 534 22.11 8.36 -11.79
C GLY A 534 21.88 8.26 -13.29
N VAL A 535 20.73 8.73 -13.75
CA VAL A 535 20.36 8.78 -15.17
C VAL A 535 19.79 10.15 -15.47
N PHE A 536 20.30 10.80 -16.50
CA PHE A 536 20.08 12.21 -16.77
C PHE A 536 19.73 12.42 -18.24
N PHE A 537 18.98 13.47 -18.54
CA PHE A 537 18.51 13.74 -19.91
C PHE A 537 18.82 15.17 -20.32
N TRP A 538 19.47 15.33 -21.47
CA TRP A 538 19.78 16.62 -22.07
C TRP A 538 18.86 16.93 -23.24
N ASP A 539 18.49 18.20 -23.38
CA ASP A 539 17.83 18.69 -24.58
C ASP A 539 18.79 18.73 -25.76
N VAL A 540 18.29 18.26 -26.91
CA VAL A 540 18.92 18.41 -28.20
C VAL A 540 18.51 19.77 -28.78
N GLU A 541 19.49 20.56 -29.23
CA GLU A 541 19.25 21.80 -29.94
C GLU A 541 18.67 21.51 -31.32
N LYS A 542 17.88 22.45 -31.87
CA LYS A 542 17.09 22.22 -33.09
C LYS A 542 17.98 21.82 -34.27
N GLU A 543 19.16 22.40 -34.37
CA GLU A 543 20.19 22.14 -35.39
C GLU A 543 20.79 20.73 -35.27
N GLY A 544 20.69 20.11 -34.09
CA GLY A 544 21.22 18.80 -33.77
C GLY A 544 20.23 17.66 -33.88
N GLU A 545 18.92 17.92 -34.05
CA GLU A 545 17.88 16.88 -34.00
C GLU A 545 18.18 15.72 -34.94
N GLY A 546 18.70 16.00 -36.14
CA GLY A 546 19.04 14.98 -37.12
C GLY A 546 20.16 14.02 -36.68
N PHE A 547 21.13 14.50 -35.90
CA PHE A 547 22.27 13.71 -35.43
C PHE A 547 21.94 12.79 -34.25
N TYR A 548 20.90 13.12 -33.48
CA TYR A 548 20.44 12.36 -32.33
C TYR A 548 19.05 11.74 -32.56
N ASN A 549 18.68 11.49 -33.81
CA ASN A 549 17.43 10.80 -34.14
C ASN A 549 17.71 9.35 -34.60
N PRO A 550 17.23 8.33 -33.86
CA PRO A 550 17.31 6.92 -34.27
C PRO A 550 16.73 6.62 -35.66
N GLU A 551 15.75 7.38 -36.14
CA GLU A 551 15.22 7.25 -37.50
C GLU A 551 16.28 7.56 -38.57
N ASN A 552 17.22 8.45 -38.26
CA ASN A 552 18.39 8.77 -39.08
C ASN A 552 19.59 7.86 -38.78
N LYS A 553 19.37 6.73 -38.10
CA LYS A 553 20.40 5.78 -37.68
C LYS A 553 21.45 6.40 -36.74
N ALA A 554 21.04 7.35 -35.90
CA ALA A 554 21.87 7.79 -34.78
C ALA A 554 22.05 6.62 -33.79
N PRO A 555 23.29 6.16 -33.54
CA PRO A 555 23.51 4.98 -32.71
C PRO A 555 23.38 5.32 -31.22
N ASN A 556 23.13 4.29 -30.41
CA ASN A 556 23.48 4.36 -29.01
C ASN A 556 25.00 4.53 -28.85
N ILE A 557 25.46 5.10 -27.74
CA ILE A 557 26.89 5.25 -27.50
C ILE A 557 27.28 4.59 -26.18
N ILE A 558 28.40 3.87 -26.18
CA ILE A 558 29.10 3.42 -24.98
C ILE A 558 30.51 3.96 -25.05
N ILE A 559 31.03 4.48 -23.93
CA ILE A 559 32.38 5.02 -23.84
C ILE A 559 33.09 4.29 -22.71
N SER A 560 34.21 3.63 -23.02
CA SER A 560 35.13 3.13 -22.00
C SER A 560 36.30 4.09 -21.91
N ASN A 561 36.30 4.96 -20.89
CA ASN A 561 37.39 5.90 -20.69
C ASN A 561 38.65 5.13 -20.24
N PHE A 562 39.68 5.11 -21.09
CA PHE A 562 40.89 4.34 -20.81
C PHE A 562 41.79 4.97 -19.73
N GLU A 563 41.61 6.25 -19.39
CA GLU A 563 42.30 6.95 -18.29
C GLU A 563 41.60 6.68 -16.95
N THR A 564 40.30 6.93 -16.86
CA THR A 564 39.54 6.82 -15.60
C THR A 564 38.96 5.43 -15.36
N LYS A 565 39.01 4.55 -16.36
CA LYS A 565 38.35 3.22 -16.39
C LYS A 565 36.82 3.28 -16.20
N GLN A 566 36.22 4.47 -16.31
CA GLN A 566 34.78 4.64 -16.19
C GLN A 566 34.07 4.33 -17.51
N GLU A 567 32.89 3.71 -17.40
CA GLU A 567 32.01 3.47 -18.54
C GLU A 567 30.79 4.39 -18.52
N LEU A 568 30.49 4.99 -19.67
CA LEU A 568 29.36 5.90 -19.86
C LEU A 568 28.48 5.35 -20.98
N PHE A 569 27.18 5.58 -20.89
CA PHE A 569 26.24 5.20 -21.96
C PHE A 569 25.32 6.34 -22.34
N MET A 570 24.91 6.34 -23.61
CA MET A 570 24.03 7.32 -24.20
C MET A 570 22.94 6.64 -25.04
N ILE A 571 21.69 7.07 -24.89
CA ILE A 571 20.55 6.60 -25.69
C ILE A 571 19.83 7.83 -26.26
N PRO A 572 19.88 8.08 -27.58
CA PRO A 572 19.23 9.23 -28.18
C PRO A 572 17.73 9.00 -28.39
N ASN A 573 16.92 10.03 -28.07
CA ASN A 573 15.51 10.17 -28.45
C ASN A 573 14.59 8.97 -28.14
N ALA A 574 14.87 8.23 -27.07
CA ALA A 574 14.13 7.00 -26.74
C ALA A 574 13.10 7.16 -25.62
N ASP A 575 13.46 7.83 -24.52
CA ASP A 575 12.57 8.01 -23.37
C ASP A 575 11.73 9.30 -23.52
N TYR A 576 12.34 10.34 -24.11
CA TYR A 576 11.72 11.63 -24.34
C TYR A 576 12.10 12.16 -25.72
N LYS A 577 11.14 12.77 -26.42
CA LYS A 577 11.37 13.37 -27.74
C LYS A 577 12.42 14.48 -27.63
N ASN A 578 13.36 14.51 -28.58
CA ASN A 578 14.43 15.50 -28.69
C ASN A 578 15.31 15.60 -27.43
N LYS A 579 15.45 14.50 -26.69
CA LYS A 579 16.38 14.40 -25.57
C LYS A 579 17.31 13.21 -25.70
N VAL A 580 18.50 13.38 -25.18
CA VAL A 580 19.49 12.31 -25.07
C VAL A 580 19.58 11.87 -23.62
N LYS A 581 19.37 10.58 -23.39
CA LYS A 581 19.58 9.93 -22.10
C LYS A 581 21.05 9.61 -21.92
N PHE A 582 21.58 9.87 -20.75
CA PHE A 582 22.96 9.60 -20.40
C PHE A 582 23.05 9.02 -18.99
N GLY A 583 24.02 8.13 -18.76
CA GLY A 583 24.31 7.59 -17.44
C GLY A 583 25.74 7.12 -17.30
N LEU A 584 26.29 7.28 -16.10
CA LEU A 584 27.56 6.68 -15.71
C LEU A 584 27.26 5.25 -15.22
N HIS A 585 27.97 4.25 -15.75
CA HIS A 585 27.88 2.87 -15.31
C HIS A 585 28.67 2.67 -14.00
N LEU A 586 28.31 3.47 -12.99
CA LEU A 586 28.89 3.47 -11.66
C LEU A 586 27.75 3.35 -10.66
N ALA A 587 27.77 2.27 -9.88
CA ALA A 587 26.73 1.92 -8.93
C ALA A 587 27.36 1.52 -7.60
N GLU A 588 27.59 2.49 -6.72
CA GLU A 588 28.16 2.18 -5.40
C GLU A 588 27.13 1.40 -4.55
N PRO A 589 27.60 0.41 -3.77
CA PRO A 589 26.78 -0.29 -2.79
C PRO A 589 26.02 0.65 -1.88
N PHE A 590 24.73 0.37 -1.66
CA PHE A 590 23.96 1.09 -0.65
C PHE A 590 22.91 0.19 0.01
N ASP A 591 22.48 0.59 1.20
CA ASP A 591 21.35 -0.04 1.88
C ASP A 591 20.05 0.35 1.17
N ILE A 592 19.44 -0.63 0.49
CA ILE A 592 18.21 -0.45 -0.28
C ILE A 592 16.99 -0.03 0.56
N THR A 593 17.07 -0.13 1.89
CA THR A 593 16.03 0.36 2.81
C THR A 593 16.14 1.85 3.11
N LYS A 594 17.26 2.48 2.73
CA LYS A 594 17.54 3.91 2.92
C LYS A 594 17.32 4.70 1.62
N GLU A 595 17.36 6.03 1.74
CA GLU A 595 17.37 6.91 0.57
C GLU A 595 18.63 6.69 -0.28
N LYS A 596 18.48 6.83 -1.60
CA LYS A 596 19.60 6.69 -2.54
C LYS A 596 20.67 7.76 -2.28
N PRO A 597 21.96 7.46 -2.47
CA PRO A 597 23.06 8.36 -2.14
C PRO A 597 23.10 9.59 -3.06
N THR A 598 22.52 10.71 -2.61
CA THR A 598 22.44 11.97 -3.37
C THR A 598 23.82 12.52 -3.76
N ALA A 599 24.82 12.42 -2.88
CA ALA A 599 26.18 12.91 -3.16
C ALA A 599 26.82 12.19 -4.37
N LEU A 600 26.67 10.86 -4.45
CA LEU A 600 27.15 10.08 -5.59
C LEU A 600 26.39 10.45 -6.87
N ILE A 601 25.06 10.58 -6.80
CA ILE A 601 24.24 10.93 -7.96
C ILE A 601 24.64 12.31 -8.49
N ASN A 602 24.88 13.29 -7.62
CA ASN A 602 25.36 14.62 -8.01
C ASN A 602 26.74 14.56 -8.66
N LYS A 603 27.66 13.75 -8.13
CA LYS A 603 28.97 13.51 -8.75
C LYS A 603 28.82 12.92 -10.16
N CYS A 604 27.95 11.92 -10.34
CA CYS A 604 27.67 11.34 -11.66
C CYS A 604 27.08 12.38 -12.63
N ARG A 605 26.23 13.28 -12.14
CA ARG A 605 25.65 14.39 -12.90
C ARG A 605 26.74 15.34 -13.40
N GLU A 606 27.67 15.74 -12.53
CA GLU A 606 28.78 16.64 -12.88
C GLU A 606 29.74 16.03 -13.89
N VAL A 607 30.08 14.74 -13.72
CA VAL A 607 30.91 13.99 -14.68
C VAL A 607 30.22 13.95 -16.04
N ALA A 608 28.92 13.63 -16.08
CA ALA A 608 28.14 13.60 -17.31
C ALA A 608 28.08 14.98 -17.99
N ALA A 609 27.75 16.04 -17.24
CA ALA A 609 27.68 17.41 -17.78
C ALA A 609 29.03 17.88 -18.35
N THR A 610 30.13 17.61 -17.64
CA THR A 610 31.49 17.93 -18.10
C THR A 610 31.83 17.17 -19.38
N HIS A 611 31.48 15.88 -19.43
CA HIS A 611 31.70 15.04 -20.59
C HIS A 611 30.91 15.51 -21.82
N ILE A 612 29.61 15.79 -21.64
CA ILE A 612 28.72 16.30 -22.70
C ILE A 612 29.26 17.62 -23.25
N LYS A 613 29.57 18.59 -22.37
CA LYS A 613 30.10 19.91 -22.77
C LYS A 613 31.39 19.80 -23.61
N LYS A 614 32.26 18.85 -23.30
CA LYS A 614 33.55 18.68 -23.96
C LYS A 614 33.44 17.94 -25.31
N HIS A 615 32.60 16.91 -25.37
CA HIS A 615 32.64 15.92 -26.45
C HIS A 615 31.44 15.96 -27.39
N TYR A 616 30.36 16.69 -27.07
CA TYR A 616 29.12 16.63 -27.86
C TYR A 616 28.63 18.01 -28.28
N LYS A 617 28.30 18.15 -29.57
CA LYS A 617 27.67 19.35 -30.14
C LYS A 617 26.14 19.23 -30.10
N TYR A 618 25.47 20.38 -30.12
CA TYR A 618 24.00 20.49 -30.19
C TYR A 618 23.26 19.85 -29.01
N LEU A 619 23.94 19.68 -27.87
CA LEU A 619 23.30 19.34 -26.61
C LEU A 619 23.44 20.54 -25.68
N LYS A 620 22.40 20.81 -24.88
CA LYS A 620 22.50 21.79 -23.80
C LYS A 620 23.61 21.39 -22.82
N THR A 621 24.08 22.33 -22.00
CA THR A 621 25.17 22.04 -21.04
C THR A 621 24.68 21.30 -19.80
N GLU A 622 23.45 21.58 -19.36
CA GLU A 622 22.86 21.01 -18.15
C GLU A 622 21.70 20.06 -18.48
N PRO A 623 21.50 18.99 -17.68
CA PRO A 623 20.38 18.09 -17.86
C PRO A 623 19.08 18.78 -17.47
N THR A 624 17.99 18.42 -18.13
CA THR A 624 16.65 18.95 -17.86
C THR A 624 15.76 17.97 -17.11
N ILE A 625 16.11 16.68 -17.13
CA ILE A 625 15.43 15.65 -16.35
C ILE A 625 16.50 14.79 -15.67
N GLU A 626 16.26 14.48 -14.41
CA GLU A 626 17.14 13.65 -13.59
C GLU A 626 16.32 12.54 -12.93
N THR A 627 16.84 11.33 -12.97
CA THR A 627 16.22 10.17 -12.32
C THR A 627 17.30 9.22 -11.83
N THR A 628 16.88 8.18 -11.11
CA THR A 628 17.79 7.17 -10.59
C THR A 628 17.28 5.79 -10.92
N CYS A 629 18.18 4.87 -11.21
CA CYS A 629 17.92 3.45 -11.40
C CYS A 629 18.55 2.63 -10.27
N LEU A 630 18.34 1.32 -10.32
CA LEU A 630 18.83 0.36 -9.35
C LEU A 630 19.50 -0.82 -10.07
N TYR A 631 20.74 -1.10 -9.69
CA TYR A 631 21.48 -2.29 -10.10
C TYR A 631 21.48 -3.34 -8.98
N ALA A 632 21.71 -4.58 -9.37
CA ALA A 632 21.89 -5.73 -8.50
C ALA A 632 23.23 -6.37 -8.90
N ASN A 633 24.30 -5.92 -8.25
CA ASN A 633 25.68 -6.21 -8.64
C ASN A 633 26.18 -7.48 -7.94
N THR A 634 26.90 -8.31 -8.67
CA THR A 634 27.83 -9.29 -8.07
C THR A 634 29.23 -8.71 -8.04
N ASP A 635 30.11 -9.30 -7.23
CA ASP A 635 31.49 -8.82 -7.07
C ASP A 635 32.32 -8.93 -8.37
N ASP A 636 32.01 -9.92 -9.22
CA ASP A 636 32.61 -10.12 -10.54
C ASP A 636 31.80 -9.50 -11.68
N HIS A 637 30.71 -8.81 -11.36
CA HIS A 637 29.72 -8.28 -12.31
C HIS A 637 29.08 -9.31 -13.27
N SER A 638 29.22 -10.62 -12.99
CA SER A 638 28.61 -11.73 -13.75
C SER A 638 27.24 -12.16 -13.21
N PHE A 639 26.42 -12.75 -14.08
CA PHE A 639 25.06 -13.14 -13.71
C PHE A 639 25.04 -14.30 -12.70
N ILE A 640 23.86 -14.52 -12.12
CA ILE A 640 23.54 -15.75 -11.38
C ILE A 640 22.35 -16.38 -12.08
N ILE A 641 22.57 -17.53 -12.72
CA ILE A 641 21.52 -18.32 -13.39
C ILE A 641 21.76 -19.78 -13.06
N ASP A 642 21.12 -20.28 -12.01
CA ASP A 642 21.41 -21.63 -11.50
C ASP A 642 20.28 -22.18 -10.61
N ARG A 643 20.39 -23.45 -10.23
CA ARG A 643 19.63 -24.03 -9.13
C ARG A 643 20.27 -23.66 -7.79
N HIS A 644 19.46 -23.60 -6.75
CA HIS A 644 19.97 -23.43 -5.39
C HIS A 644 20.79 -24.66 -4.99
N PRO A 645 21.98 -24.51 -4.39
CA PRO A 645 22.88 -25.64 -4.08
C PRO A 645 22.24 -26.74 -3.21
N LYS A 646 21.33 -26.35 -2.32
CA LYS A 646 20.63 -27.28 -1.39
C LYS A 646 19.22 -27.68 -1.83
N HIS A 647 18.64 -26.99 -2.82
CA HIS A 647 17.21 -27.13 -3.16
C HIS A 647 17.02 -27.17 -4.67
N SER A 648 16.89 -28.37 -5.23
CA SER A 648 16.80 -28.57 -6.70
C SER A 648 15.55 -27.95 -7.35
N ASN A 649 14.52 -27.63 -6.57
CA ASN A 649 13.28 -26.98 -7.00
C ASN A 649 13.28 -25.45 -6.79
N VAL A 650 14.43 -24.87 -6.44
CA VAL A 650 14.63 -23.43 -6.27
C VAL A 650 15.60 -22.95 -7.33
N ILE A 651 15.17 -22.03 -8.18
CA ILE A 651 15.99 -21.46 -9.26
C ILE A 651 16.32 -20.01 -8.94
N LEU A 652 17.55 -19.61 -9.24
CA LEU A 652 18.11 -18.29 -9.02
C LEU A 652 18.34 -17.63 -10.38
N ALA A 653 17.78 -16.43 -10.57
CA ALA A 653 18.01 -15.61 -11.75
C ALA A 653 18.22 -14.15 -11.31
N GLY A 654 19.48 -13.77 -11.05
CA GLY A 654 19.82 -12.47 -10.49
C GLY A 654 21.25 -12.02 -10.79
N GLY A 655 21.75 -11.05 -10.01
CA GLY A 655 23.14 -10.58 -10.17
C GLY A 655 23.45 -9.91 -11.51
N PHE A 656 22.44 -9.34 -12.18
CA PHE A 656 22.58 -8.88 -13.56
C PHE A 656 23.41 -7.60 -13.77
N SER A 657 23.96 -7.01 -12.71
CA SER A 657 25.01 -5.98 -12.74
C SER A 657 24.80 -4.86 -13.78
N GLY A 658 23.55 -4.38 -13.87
CA GLY A 658 23.16 -3.27 -14.75
C GLY A 658 23.00 -3.58 -16.24
N THR A 659 23.22 -4.82 -16.67
CA THR A 659 23.24 -5.19 -18.11
C THR A 659 22.21 -6.27 -18.50
N GLY A 660 21.47 -6.82 -17.54
CA GLY A 660 20.59 -7.99 -17.76
C GLY A 660 19.32 -7.79 -18.59
N PHE A 661 18.80 -6.57 -18.75
CA PHE A 661 17.49 -6.37 -19.39
C PHE A 661 17.43 -6.96 -20.79
N LYS A 662 18.52 -6.79 -21.55
CA LYS A 662 18.62 -7.29 -22.91
C LYS A 662 18.53 -8.81 -23.01
N PHE A 663 18.85 -9.53 -21.93
CA PHE A 663 18.86 -10.99 -21.88
C PHE A 663 17.55 -11.59 -21.34
N GLY A 664 16.57 -10.78 -20.92
CA GLY A 664 15.35 -11.28 -20.28
C GLY A 664 14.69 -12.46 -20.99
N PRO A 665 14.39 -12.36 -22.30
CA PRO A 665 13.73 -13.45 -23.03
C PRO A 665 14.53 -14.76 -23.08
N VAL A 666 15.86 -14.70 -23.23
CA VAL A 666 16.71 -15.91 -23.26
C VAL A 666 16.94 -16.49 -21.86
N VAL A 667 17.03 -15.63 -20.83
CA VAL A 667 17.09 -16.10 -19.43
C VAL A 667 15.80 -16.83 -19.07
N GLY A 668 14.64 -16.36 -19.53
CA GLY A 668 13.37 -17.05 -19.33
C GLY A 668 13.39 -18.48 -19.88
N GLU A 669 14.01 -18.69 -21.05
CA GLU A 669 14.16 -20.01 -21.66
C GLU A 669 15.08 -20.90 -20.81
N ILE A 670 16.26 -20.40 -20.44
CA ILE A 670 17.23 -21.12 -19.63
C ILE A 670 16.61 -21.56 -18.30
N VAL A 671 15.85 -20.67 -17.65
CA VAL A 671 15.16 -20.99 -16.38
C VAL A 671 14.15 -22.12 -16.56
N CYS A 672 13.43 -22.18 -17.69
CA CYS A 672 12.51 -23.27 -17.95
C CYS A 672 13.26 -24.61 -18.13
N ASP A 673 14.39 -24.61 -18.84
CA ASP A 673 15.24 -25.81 -18.98
C ASP A 673 15.73 -26.29 -17.60
N LEU A 674 16.09 -25.35 -16.72
CA LEU A 674 16.49 -25.66 -15.35
C LEU A 674 15.34 -26.26 -14.52
N ILE A 675 14.11 -25.76 -14.67
CA ILE A 675 12.93 -26.35 -14.01
C ILE A 675 12.66 -27.77 -14.52
N GLU A 676 12.82 -28.00 -15.82
CA GLU A 676 12.59 -29.29 -16.47
C GLU A 676 13.72 -30.31 -16.23
N LYS A 677 14.76 -29.95 -15.48
CA LYS A 677 15.95 -30.79 -15.26
C LYS A 677 16.67 -31.19 -16.55
N LYS A 678 16.52 -30.38 -17.60
CA LYS A 678 17.20 -30.58 -18.88
C LYS A 678 18.54 -29.86 -18.89
N LYS A 679 19.45 -30.33 -19.74
CA LYS A 679 20.65 -29.57 -20.10
C LYS A 679 20.20 -28.39 -20.95
N THR A 680 20.54 -27.17 -20.53
CA THR A 680 20.29 -26.00 -21.36
C THR A 680 21.19 -26.03 -22.60
N LYS A 681 20.69 -25.50 -23.72
CA LYS A 681 21.49 -25.32 -24.95
C LYS A 681 22.56 -24.22 -24.81
N HIS A 682 22.47 -23.41 -23.76
CA HIS A 682 23.40 -22.32 -23.48
C HIS A 682 24.45 -22.75 -22.46
N ASP A 683 25.70 -22.38 -22.69
CA ASP A 683 26.72 -22.50 -21.65
C ASP A 683 26.47 -21.44 -20.56
N ILE A 684 26.11 -21.90 -19.37
CA ILE A 684 25.85 -21.08 -18.19
C ILE A 684 26.90 -21.29 -17.10
N SER A 685 28.02 -21.93 -17.43
CA SER A 685 29.07 -22.27 -16.46
C SER A 685 29.60 -21.05 -15.70
N ALA A 686 29.74 -19.92 -16.39
CA ALA A 686 30.16 -18.64 -15.81
C ALA A 686 29.10 -18.00 -14.87
N PHE A 687 27.87 -18.52 -14.83
CA PHE A 687 26.74 -17.97 -14.08
C PHE A 687 26.31 -18.85 -12.89
N HIS A 688 27.05 -19.93 -12.62
CA HIS A 688 26.78 -20.79 -11.48
C HIS A 688 26.85 -20.02 -10.16
N ALA A 689 25.98 -20.38 -9.23
CA ALA A 689 25.88 -19.71 -7.94
C ALA A 689 27.05 -20.05 -6.99
N ASP A 690 27.78 -21.14 -7.28
CA ASP A 690 28.90 -21.68 -6.50
C ASP A 690 30.29 -21.40 -7.10
N ARG A 691 30.38 -20.57 -8.14
CA ARG A 691 31.63 -20.29 -8.90
C ARG A 691 32.80 -19.72 -8.09
N PHE A 692 32.58 -19.25 -6.86
CA PHE A 692 33.64 -18.81 -5.94
C PHE A 692 34.01 -19.85 -4.88
N ILE A 693 33.34 -20.99 -4.86
CA ILE A 693 33.68 -22.11 -3.97
C ILE A 693 34.82 -22.89 -4.63
N ASP A 694 35.97 -22.89 -3.97
CA ASP A 694 37.11 -23.70 -4.38
C ASP A 694 36.81 -25.19 -4.16
N ILE A 695 36.40 -25.88 -5.22
CA ILE A 695 36.04 -27.31 -5.18
C ILE A 695 37.25 -28.18 -4.78
N SER A 696 38.49 -27.67 -4.93
CA SER A 696 39.69 -28.39 -4.48
C SER A 696 39.79 -28.52 -2.95
N LYS A 697 39.13 -27.64 -2.19
CA LYS A 697 39.08 -27.66 -0.73
C LYS A 697 37.88 -28.39 -0.14
N ALA A 698 36.91 -28.79 -0.97
CA ALA A 698 35.69 -29.46 -0.53
C ALA A 698 35.80 -31.00 -0.49
N LYS A 699 36.92 -31.57 -0.98
CA LYS A 699 37.29 -32.97 -0.78
C LYS A 699 38.22 -33.11 0.43
N LEU A 700 37.68 -32.98 1.65
CA LEU A 700 38.31 -33.43 2.88
C LEU A 700 37.27 -34.02 3.82
#